data_AF-A0A6A6J6C4-F1
#
_entry.id   AF-A0A6A6J6C4-F1
#
_cell.length_a   1.000
_cell.length_b   1.000
_cell.length_c   1.000
_cell.angle_alpha   90.00
_cell.angle_beta   90.00
_cell.angle_gamma   90.00
#
_symmetry.space_group_name_H-M   'P 1'
#
loop_
_entity.id
_entity.type
_entity.pdbx_description
1 polymer ?
#
loop_
_entity_poly.entity_id
_entity_poly.type
_entity_poly.pdbx_seq_one_letter_code
_entity_poly.pdbx_strand_id
1 'polypeptide(L)'
;MPPKAAHTAQKPTDKRARAWAKLVADQEQVNKIIAGAKLSKFFDPGAPGTVRYRKRIEGDFEAFVKEVHNLHERQDIWNSSTFLDFSKQYMAGYAAISKGLFGAKVKASTLWRAKFALYFWAVRHIDDFATIFPAWHSELSAHIAQTALEYDLSTMKHEKNNLGEIEISLIFKEIMKLKTGLLNAKQHYTAILLAWTTSARPGSFTIARGYEKGAPTGVEGVTRSTDETLYWKDVQFVRMEDGIAARVTLHYTKGYRNPHAADQLVDPSRTFTFVPTRGTRFEFDLSLILFGLAYNRGLFTQTLDQILEGDEMFIPTRPEVAAQPVFVAANQAGSIVPNKGMTPEALNDKLKELCRRIGLLKRNTYYSLRRTAIIETRRTHGEAAARNLAFHVPDSGSLFAYDNVGFGDEDMTAFRLGEENGMTRKEIGEYFSQARIARIVPDASGSLKDLPAMLTETAKAKLPGDPEYIAMEKELKNLYDRIFQELKSRQESGQIPDDVAIPWGYSGQKAALYQKLMSAYGLGELEDELASLLARRKTLHKSLRNRFRNEALKEFQEENKKNLKALKTGAKRPVFGKGRQPEGFRNLDTSAADAAISALEREQAPIMQRQNLDDYVDEESDAGVDADVLEEEQEFTRQEPECWEDLGDDVTIRVDRVDEEGEVAQPEARLQFLKEWIAKGDSEIPTSGLRCPRCQADPTTSDAEKTRVYALARLNIHLKTDFHSREQQLRRAWRIDQAASNSQRTPCPCCGIFFNGRTAFFKHLHEAHPEEFWEGGEEESDGNESDAAGDDGGNSDDGDGSDGDGNDNVSSGRRTRNKGKGKARQE
;
A
#
# COMPACT_ATOMS: atom_id res chain seq x y z
N MET A 1 11.16 -60.28 14.35
CA MET A 1 9.72 -60.30 14.06
C MET A 1 9.52 -60.93 12.68
N PRO A 2 8.66 -61.94 12.51
CA PRO A 2 8.36 -62.50 11.20
C PRO A 2 7.62 -61.46 10.33
N PRO A 3 7.81 -61.45 8.99
CA PRO A 3 7.09 -60.56 8.11
C PRO A 3 5.58 -60.83 8.22
N LYS A 4 4.79 -59.77 8.46
CA LYS A 4 3.33 -59.86 8.43
C LYS A 4 2.90 -60.42 7.06
N ALA A 5 2.09 -61.47 7.09
CA ALA A 5 1.54 -62.10 5.90
C ALA A 5 0.94 -61.04 4.96
N ALA A 6 1.31 -61.09 3.69
CA ALA A 6 0.80 -60.18 2.67
C ALA A 6 -0.73 -60.20 2.71
N HIS A 7 -1.35 -59.04 2.92
CA HIS A 7 -2.79 -58.90 2.81
C HIS A 7 -3.21 -59.32 1.40
N THR A 8 -3.90 -60.45 1.30
CA THR A 8 -4.48 -60.90 0.04
C THR A 8 -5.47 -59.84 -0.43
N ALA A 9 -5.29 -59.35 -1.66
CA ALA A 9 -6.15 -58.33 -2.23
C ALA A 9 -7.61 -58.78 -2.16
N GLN A 10 -8.44 -58.06 -1.40
CA GLN A 10 -9.87 -58.35 -1.34
C GLN A 10 -10.46 -58.21 -2.75
N LYS A 11 -11.19 -59.24 -3.20
CA LYS A 11 -11.90 -59.18 -4.47
C LYS A 11 -12.84 -57.96 -4.46
N PRO A 12 -12.90 -57.16 -5.55
CA PRO A 12 -13.84 -56.05 -5.62
C PRO A 12 -15.27 -56.58 -5.42
N THR A 13 -16.03 -55.92 -4.56
CA THR A 13 -17.39 -56.35 -4.25
C THR A 13 -18.26 -56.33 -5.51
N ASP A 14 -19.19 -57.29 -5.64
CA ASP A 14 -20.13 -57.35 -6.78
C ASP A 14 -20.86 -56.03 -7.02
N LYS A 15 -21.10 -55.27 -5.94
CA LYS A 15 -21.66 -53.91 -5.99
C LYS A 15 -20.79 -52.94 -6.80
N ARG A 16 -19.46 -52.95 -6.61
CA ARG A 16 -18.54 -52.11 -7.40
C ARG A 16 -18.46 -52.59 -8.85
N ALA A 17 -18.44 -53.89 -9.09
CA ALA A 17 -18.43 -54.44 -10.45
C ALA A 17 -19.67 -54.02 -11.25
N ARG A 18 -20.87 -54.10 -10.65
CA ARG A 18 -22.12 -53.61 -11.27
C ARG A 18 -22.10 -52.10 -11.50
N ALA A 19 -21.52 -51.32 -10.57
CA ALA A 19 -21.36 -49.88 -10.74
C ALA A 19 -20.43 -49.53 -11.91
N TRP A 20 -19.31 -50.23 -12.07
CA TRP A 20 -18.42 -50.08 -13.23
C TRP A 20 -19.10 -50.48 -14.54
N ALA A 21 -19.84 -51.59 -14.57
CA ALA A 21 -20.61 -51.99 -15.75
C ALA A 21 -21.64 -50.93 -16.15
N LYS A 22 -22.32 -50.32 -15.16
CA LYS A 22 -23.23 -49.20 -15.41
C LYS A 22 -22.51 -47.96 -15.95
N LEU A 23 -21.32 -47.64 -15.43
CA LEU A 23 -20.50 -46.54 -15.95
C LEU A 23 -20.05 -46.82 -17.38
N VAL A 24 -19.58 -48.02 -17.68
CA VAL A 24 -19.13 -48.42 -19.03
C VAL A 24 -20.29 -48.36 -20.03
N ALA A 25 -21.51 -48.69 -19.62
CA ALA A 25 -22.70 -48.53 -20.45
C ALA A 25 -23.08 -47.05 -20.70
N ASP A 26 -22.61 -46.12 -19.86
CA ASP A 26 -22.78 -44.68 -20.01
C ASP A 26 -21.58 -44.08 -20.75
N GLN A 27 -21.58 -44.23 -22.09
CA GLN A 27 -20.47 -43.80 -22.95
C GLN A 27 -20.20 -42.28 -22.86
N GLU A 28 -21.23 -41.47 -22.63
CA GLU A 28 -21.09 -40.02 -22.44
C GLU A 28 -20.26 -39.71 -21.19
N GLN A 29 -20.62 -40.32 -20.06
CA GLN A 29 -19.89 -40.14 -18.82
C GLN A 29 -18.46 -40.71 -18.90
N VAL A 30 -18.25 -41.84 -19.58
CA VAL A 30 -16.91 -42.39 -19.84
C VAL A 30 -16.07 -41.42 -20.66
N ASN A 31 -16.62 -40.87 -21.76
CA ASN A 31 -15.93 -39.89 -22.58
C ASN A 31 -15.59 -38.63 -21.78
N LYS A 32 -16.48 -38.17 -20.89
CA LYS A 32 -16.23 -37.07 -19.97
C LYS A 32 -15.11 -37.37 -18.98
N ILE A 33 -15.06 -38.59 -18.42
CA ILE A 33 -13.97 -39.02 -17.52
C ILE A 33 -12.64 -39.10 -18.27
N ILE A 34 -12.63 -39.65 -19.49
CA ILE A 34 -11.42 -39.75 -20.32
C ILE A 34 -10.93 -38.34 -20.70
N ALA A 35 -11.83 -37.45 -21.12
CA ALA A 35 -11.50 -36.06 -21.41
C ALA A 35 -10.97 -35.35 -20.15
N GLY A 36 -11.62 -35.52 -19.00
CA GLY A 36 -11.16 -34.98 -17.72
C GLY A 36 -9.79 -35.52 -17.29
N ALA A 37 -9.52 -36.81 -17.48
CA ALA A 37 -8.22 -37.43 -17.21
C ALA A 37 -7.13 -36.84 -18.11
N LYS A 38 -7.40 -36.64 -19.42
CA LYS A 38 -6.47 -35.96 -20.32
C LYS A 38 -6.22 -34.50 -19.89
N LEU A 39 -7.27 -33.77 -19.52
CA LEU A 39 -7.17 -32.38 -19.05
C LEU A 39 -6.44 -32.27 -17.71
N SER A 40 -6.53 -33.29 -16.84
CA SER A 40 -5.88 -33.31 -15.53
C SER A 40 -4.36 -33.21 -15.62
N LYS A 41 -3.75 -33.65 -16.74
CA LYS A 41 -2.31 -33.45 -17.03
C LYS A 41 -1.95 -31.96 -16.97
N PHE A 42 -2.87 -31.08 -17.35
CA PHE A 42 -2.69 -29.62 -17.40
C PHE A 42 -3.23 -28.89 -16.18
N PHE A 43 -3.74 -29.60 -15.18
CA PHE A 43 -4.13 -28.98 -13.92
C PHE A 43 -2.89 -28.40 -13.23
N ASP A 44 -2.96 -27.12 -12.88
CA ASP A 44 -1.92 -26.41 -12.14
C ASP A 44 -2.38 -26.16 -10.69
N PRO A 45 -1.85 -26.92 -9.70
CA PRO A 45 -2.17 -26.71 -8.28
C PRO A 45 -1.43 -25.49 -7.68
N GLY A 46 -0.83 -24.63 -8.51
CA GLY A 46 -0.15 -23.42 -8.10
C GLY A 46 -1.11 -22.31 -7.64
N ALA A 47 -0.58 -21.35 -6.88
CA ALA A 47 -1.34 -20.14 -6.56
C ALA A 47 -1.73 -19.38 -7.85
N PRO A 48 -2.86 -18.63 -7.87
CA PRO A 48 -3.35 -17.96 -9.08
C PRO A 48 -2.29 -17.13 -9.83
N GLY A 49 -1.44 -16.41 -9.09
CA GLY A 49 -0.33 -15.65 -9.67
C GLY A 49 0.71 -16.53 -10.38
N THR A 50 1.00 -17.72 -9.84
CA THR A 50 1.90 -18.71 -10.45
C THR A 50 1.28 -19.31 -11.71
N VAL A 51 -0.01 -19.67 -11.67
CA VAL A 51 -0.75 -20.21 -12.82
C VAL A 51 -0.74 -19.20 -13.97
N ARG A 52 -1.11 -17.94 -13.69
CA ARG A 52 -1.10 -16.87 -14.68
C ARG A 52 0.30 -16.64 -15.27
N TYR A 53 1.33 -16.64 -14.41
CA TYR A 53 2.71 -16.47 -14.85
C TYR A 53 3.16 -17.62 -15.75
N ARG A 54 2.85 -18.88 -15.40
CA ARG A 54 3.17 -20.05 -16.21
C ARG A 54 2.50 -20.01 -17.57
N LYS A 55 1.19 -19.73 -17.63
CA LYS A 55 0.46 -19.59 -18.89
C LYS A 55 1.04 -18.49 -19.78
N ARG A 56 1.45 -17.37 -19.19
CA ARG A 56 2.12 -16.30 -19.93
C ARG A 56 3.43 -16.78 -20.54
N ILE A 57 4.29 -17.44 -19.76
CA ILE A 57 5.59 -17.94 -20.27
C ILE A 57 5.40 -19.03 -21.34
N GLU A 58 4.36 -19.84 -21.26
CA GLU A 58 3.98 -20.77 -22.33
C GLU A 58 3.62 -20.03 -23.62
N GLY A 59 2.73 -19.04 -23.55
CA GLY A 59 2.35 -18.22 -24.70
C GLY A 59 3.53 -17.45 -25.30
N ASP A 60 4.36 -16.83 -24.44
CA ASP A 60 5.56 -16.08 -24.85
C ASP A 60 6.58 -17.01 -25.56
N PHE A 61 6.77 -18.23 -25.06
CA PHE A 61 7.67 -19.22 -25.66
C PHE A 61 7.14 -19.75 -27.00
N GLU A 62 5.85 -20.10 -27.07
CA GLU A 62 5.23 -20.56 -28.32
C GLU A 62 5.24 -19.46 -29.39
N ALA A 63 5.00 -18.20 -29.01
CA ALA A 63 5.12 -17.06 -29.91
C ALA A 63 6.56 -16.90 -30.41
N PHE A 64 7.55 -16.98 -29.51
CA PHE A 64 8.96 -16.92 -29.90
C PHE A 64 9.34 -18.00 -30.93
N VAL A 65 8.97 -19.26 -30.69
CA VAL A 65 9.31 -20.35 -31.61
C VAL A 65 8.60 -20.21 -32.96
N LYS A 66 7.34 -19.75 -32.96
CA LYS A 66 6.61 -19.45 -34.20
C LYS A 66 7.31 -18.39 -35.04
N GLU A 67 7.66 -17.27 -34.42
CA GLU A 67 8.26 -16.13 -35.14
C GLU A 67 9.71 -16.40 -35.58
N VAL A 68 10.52 -17.06 -34.74
CA VAL A 68 11.96 -17.25 -34.99
C VAL A 68 12.26 -18.53 -35.79
N HIS A 69 11.48 -19.59 -35.58
CA HIS A 69 11.72 -20.89 -36.22
C HIS A 69 10.65 -21.30 -37.23
N ASN A 70 9.60 -20.49 -37.42
CA ASN A 70 8.49 -20.77 -38.33
C ASN A 70 7.80 -22.13 -38.09
N LEU A 71 7.72 -22.55 -36.82
CA LEU A 71 7.04 -23.77 -36.39
C LEU A 71 5.70 -23.41 -35.74
N HIS A 72 4.60 -23.77 -36.40
CA HIS A 72 3.25 -23.40 -35.97
C HIS A 72 2.56 -24.48 -35.14
N GLU A 73 2.89 -25.75 -35.43
CA GLU A 73 2.30 -26.89 -34.75
C GLU A 73 2.90 -27.08 -33.36
N ARG A 74 2.02 -27.31 -32.38
CA ARG A 74 2.42 -27.40 -30.97
C ARG A 74 3.40 -28.56 -30.71
N GLN A 75 3.27 -29.65 -31.45
CA GLN A 75 4.13 -30.82 -31.33
C GLN A 75 5.58 -30.53 -31.77
N ASP A 76 5.75 -29.65 -32.75
CA ASP A 76 7.07 -29.24 -33.25
C ASP A 76 7.73 -28.22 -32.32
N ILE A 77 6.93 -27.31 -31.74
CA ILE A 77 7.40 -26.34 -30.74
C ILE A 77 7.92 -27.04 -29.48
N TRP A 78 7.22 -28.08 -29.04
CA TRP A 78 7.55 -28.87 -27.84
C TRP A 78 8.22 -30.20 -28.20
N ASN A 79 9.09 -30.22 -29.22
CA ASN A 79 9.82 -31.43 -29.63
C ASN A 79 11.05 -31.68 -28.74
N SER A 80 11.25 -32.90 -28.23
CA SER A 80 12.35 -33.22 -27.30
C SER A 80 13.74 -32.98 -27.87
N SER A 81 13.92 -33.13 -29.19
CA SER A 81 15.22 -32.96 -29.87
C SER A 81 15.63 -31.48 -30.02
N THR A 82 14.68 -30.56 -30.11
CA THR A 82 14.94 -29.11 -30.33
C THR A 82 14.66 -28.25 -29.10
N PHE A 83 13.89 -28.75 -28.13
CA PHE A 83 13.39 -27.98 -26.99
C PHE A 83 14.50 -27.33 -26.15
N LEU A 84 15.65 -27.99 -25.99
CA LEU A 84 16.79 -27.42 -25.27
C LEU A 84 17.34 -26.17 -25.96
N ASP A 85 17.58 -26.25 -27.27
CA ASP A 85 18.13 -25.13 -28.03
C ASP A 85 17.12 -23.98 -28.13
N PHE A 86 15.83 -24.29 -28.35
CA PHE A 86 14.77 -23.28 -28.32
C PHE A 86 14.65 -22.64 -26.94
N SER A 87 14.76 -23.39 -25.85
CA SER A 87 14.74 -22.85 -24.48
C SER A 87 15.91 -21.88 -24.24
N LYS A 88 17.11 -22.20 -24.72
CA LYS A 88 18.29 -21.31 -24.61
C LYS A 88 18.07 -20.01 -25.38
N GLN A 89 17.71 -20.12 -26.65
CA GLN A 89 17.46 -18.97 -27.52
C GLN A 89 16.32 -18.09 -26.98
N TYR A 90 15.25 -18.70 -26.47
CA TYR A 90 14.17 -17.98 -25.80
C TYR A 90 14.65 -17.24 -24.55
N MET A 91 15.51 -17.82 -23.70
CA MET A 91 16.02 -17.09 -22.52
C MET A 91 16.87 -15.88 -22.90
N ALA A 92 17.70 -16.01 -23.94
CA ALA A 92 18.47 -14.90 -24.47
C ALA A 92 17.57 -13.82 -25.10
N GLY A 93 16.61 -14.23 -25.93
CA GLY A 93 15.61 -13.33 -26.52
C GLY A 93 14.76 -12.64 -25.47
N TYR A 94 14.29 -13.37 -24.45
CA TYR A 94 13.52 -12.84 -23.33
C TYR A 94 14.33 -11.81 -22.55
N ALA A 95 15.63 -12.03 -22.32
CA ALA A 95 16.52 -11.05 -21.71
C ALA A 95 16.70 -9.79 -22.56
N ALA A 96 16.81 -9.95 -23.89
CA ALA A 96 17.00 -8.86 -24.83
C ALA A 96 15.78 -7.93 -24.95
N ILE A 97 14.57 -8.51 -25.02
CA ILE A 97 13.34 -7.73 -25.26
C ILE A 97 12.66 -7.27 -23.97
N SER A 98 12.85 -7.99 -22.86
CA SER A 98 12.11 -7.69 -21.65
C SER A 98 12.67 -6.45 -20.96
N LYS A 99 11.82 -5.43 -20.87
CA LYS A 99 12.06 -4.27 -20.01
C LYS A 99 11.56 -4.62 -18.60
N GLY A 100 12.46 -4.52 -17.63
CA GLY A 100 12.12 -4.46 -16.22
C GLY A 100 11.35 -3.18 -15.88
N LEU A 101 11.05 -3.03 -14.59
CA LEU A 101 10.41 -1.81 -14.08
C LEU A 101 11.24 -0.58 -14.49
N PHE A 102 10.58 0.39 -15.15
CA PHE A 102 11.18 1.66 -15.61
C PHE A 102 12.26 1.53 -16.69
N GLY A 103 12.15 0.53 -17.56
CA GLY A 103 13.12 0.35 -18.65
C GLY A 103 14.46 -0.23 -18.20
N ALA A 104 14.65 -0.50 -16.90
CA ALA A 104 15.77 -1.27 -16.39
C ALA A 104 15.78 -2.67 -17.02
N LYS A 105 16.94 -3.32 -17.12
CA LYS A 105 17.02 -4.70 -17.62
C LYS A 105 16.32 -5.66 -16.66
N VAL A 106 15.81 -6.79 -17.16
CA VAL A 106 15.26 -7.84 -16.29
C VAL A 106 16.33 -8.41 -15.36
N LYS A 107 15.91 -8.91 -14.20
CA LYS A 107 16.83 -9.56 -13.25
C LYS A 107 17.10 -10.99 -13.68
N ALA A 108 18.31 -11.50 -13.43
CA ALA A 108 18.65 -12.90 -13.71
C ALA A 108 17.66 -13.88 -13.05
N SER A 109 17.20 -13.57 -11.83
CA SER A 109 16.16 -14.33 -11.12
C SER A 109 14.83 -14.48 -11.88
N THR A 110 14.53 -13.57 -12.82
CA THR A 110 13.32 -13.63 -13.67
C THR A 110 13.49 -14.71 -14.75
N LEU A 111 14.69 -14.87 -15.31
CA LEU A 111 15.01 -15.97 -16.24
C LEU A 111 14.88 -17.33 -15.54
N TRP A 112 15.37 -17.43 -14.30
CA TRP A 112 15.18 -18.64 -13.49
C TRP A 112 13.70 -18.97 -13.24
N ARG A 113 12.87 -17.95 -12.98
CA ARG A 113 11.42 -18.14 -12.86
C ARG A 113 10.79 -18.60 -14.18
N ALA A 114 11.20 -18.02 -15.31
CA ALA A 114 10.75 -18.43 -16.64
C ALA A 114 11.16 -19.89 -16.92
N LYS A 115 12.39 -20.27 -16.58
CA LYS A 115 12.86 -21.67 -16.66
C LYS A 115 11.96 -22.62 -15.87
N PHE A 116 11.60 -22.29 -14.63
CA PHE A 116 10.69 -23.15 -13.83
C PHE A 116 9.27 -23.21 -14.41
N ALA A 117 8.83 -22.15 -15.08
CA ALA A 117 7.56 -22.17 -15.81
C ALA A 117 7.64 -23.04 -17.08
N LEU A 118 8.72 -22.95 -17.85
CA LEU A 118 8.97 -23.85 -18.98
C LEU A 118 9.05 -25.31 -18.54
N TYR A 119 9.77 -25.60 -17.45
CA TYR A 119 9.82 -26.95 -16.87
C TYR A 119 8.42 -27.51 -16.60
N PHE A 120 7.52 -26.69 -16.03
CA PHE A 120 6.16 -27.10 -15.72
C PHE A 120 5.40 -27.54 -16.99
N TRP A 121 5.57 -26.84 -18.10
CA TRP A 121 4.92 -27.15 -19.36
C TRP A 121 5.63 -28.23 -20.17
N ALA A 122 6.95 -28.29 -20.11
CA ALA A 122 7.75 -29.31 -20.80
C ALA A 122 7.37 -30.72 -20.33
N VAL A 123 7.23 -30.93 -19.01
CA VAL A 123 6.75 -32.21 -18.44
C VAL A 123 5.35 -32.59 -18.94
N ARG A 124 4.57 -31.63 -19.46
CA ARG A 124 3.19 -31.83 -19.93
C ARG A 124 3.06 -31.96 -21.44
N HIS A 125 3.90 -31.26 -22.20
CA HIS A 125 3.85 -31.26 -23.66
C HIS A 125 4.85 -32.23 -24.30
N ILE A 126 5.90 -32.64 -23.58
CA ILE A 126 6.96 -33.52 -24.06
C ILE A 126 6.89 -34.86 -23.32
N ASP A 127 6.49 -35.93 -24.01
CA ASP A 127 6.22 -37.22 -23.37
C ASP A 127 7.48 -37.89 -22.80
N ASP A 128 8.64 -37.67 -23.42
CA ASP A 128 9.94 -38.21 -23.00
C ASP A 128 10.81 -37.16 -22.26
N PHE A 129 10.24 -36.07 -21.75
CA PHE A 129 11.03 -34.98 -21.11
C PHE A 129 12.00 -35.47 -20.02
N ALA A 130 11.66 -36.55 -19.32
CA ALA A 130 12.50 -37.14 -18.28
C ALA A 130 13.88 -37.58 -18.81
N THR A 131 13.99 -37.97 -20.09
CA THR A 131 15.25 -38.40 -20.72
C THR A 131 16.17 -37.21 -20.97
N ILE A 132 15.61 -36.06 -21.36
CA ILE A 132 16.38 -34.84 -21.67
C ILE A 132 16.54 -33.90 -20.47
N PHE A 133 15.78 -34.10 -19.38
CA PHE A 133 15.78 -33.20 -18.22
C PHE A 133 17.18 -32.91 -17.63
N PRO A 134 18.10 -33.89 -17.44
CA PRO A 134 19.41 -33.60 -16.87
C PRO A 134 20.21 -32.61 -17.73
N ALA A 135 20.29 -32.85 -19.04
CA ALA A 135 20.97 -31.97 -20.00
C ALA A 135 20.26 -30.61 -20.10
N TRP A 136 18.93 -30.61 -20.23
CA TRP A 136 18.14 -29.38 -20.25
C TRP A 136 18.36 -28.53 -19.00
N HIS A 137 18.34 -29.14 -17.82
CA HIS A 137 18.50 -28.41 -16.57
C HIS A 137 19.92 -27.84 -16.40
N SER A 138 20.96 -28.60 -16.69
CA SER A 138 22.36 -28.17 -16.52
C SER A 138 22.74 -27.11 -17.55
N GLU A 139 22.47 -27.36 -18.83
CA GLU A 139 22.87 -26.47 -19.91
C GLU A 139 22.06 -25.17 -19.92
N LEU A 140 20.75 -25.22 -19.69
CA LEU A 140 19.95 -24.00 -19.60
C LEU A 140 20.32 -23.17 -18.37
N SER A 141 20.75 -23.78 -17.27
CA SER A 141 21.28 -23.06 -16.10
C SER A 141 22.55 -22.30 -16.44
N ALA A 142 23.50 -22.98 -17.11
CA ALA A 142 24.74 -22.38 -17.56
C ALA A 142 24.46 -21.25 -18.56
N HIS A 143 23.53 -21.46 -19.48
CA HIS A 143 23.13 -20.45 -20.45
C HIS A 143 22.48 -19.24 -19.78
N ILE A 144 21.57 -19.41 -18.81
CA ILE A 144 21.02 -18.27 -18.05
C ILE A 144 22.12 -17.46 -17.34
N ALA A 145 23.15 -18.12 -16.80
CA ALA A 145 24.29 -17.44 -16.19
C ALA A 145 25.12 -16.67 -17.24
N GLN A 146 25.36 -17.27 -18.40
CA GLN A 146 26.02 -16.63 -19.54
C GLN A 146 25.23 -15.42 -20.04
N THR A 147 23.93 -15.56 -20.30
CA THR A 147 23.02 -14.47 -20.69
C THR A 147 23.00 -13.35 -19.65
N ALA A 148 23.05 -13.70 -18.35
CA ALA A 148 23.12 -12.68 -17.30
C ALA A 148 24.40 -11.85 -17.37
N LEU A 149 25.54 -12.44 -17.76
CA LEU A 149 26.79 -11.71 -17.97
C LEU A 149 26.74 -10.89 -19.26
N GLU A 150 26.31 -11.49 -20.37
CA GLU A 150 26.25 -10.86 -21.70
C GLU A 150 25.34 -9.62 -21.70
N TYR A 151 24.17 -9.73 -21.08
CA TYR A 151 23.22 -8.62 -21.00
C TYR A 151 23.42 -7.76 -19.75
N ASP A 152 24.45 -7.97 -18.92
CA ASP A 152 24.68 -7.23 -17.67
C ASP A 152 23.40 -7.19 -16.79
N LEU A 153 22.79 -8.36 -16.60
CA LEU A 153 21.58 -8.52 -15.79
C LEU A 153 21.95 -8.56 -14.31
N SER A 154 21.21 -7.80 -13.50
CA SER A 154 21.43 -7.78 -12.05
C SER A 154 21.21 -9.17 -11.43
N THR A 155 22.28 -9.72 -10.86
CA THR A 155 22.27 -10.91 -9.99
C THR A 155 22.18 -10.53 -8.51
N MET A 156 22.23 -9.23 -8.21
CA MET A 156 22.16 -8.73 -6.84
C MET A 156 20.83 -9.09 -6.21
N LYS A 157 20.93 -9.69 -5.03
CA LYS A 157 19.80 -9.79 -4.11
C LYS A 157 19.69 -8.46 -3.40
N HIS A 158 18.47 -7.93 -3.28
CA HIS A 158 18.24 -6.77 -2.44
C HIS A 158 18.69 -7.07 -1.01
N GLU A 159 19.32 -6.08 -0.38
CA GLU A 159 19.68 -6.17 1.04
C GLU A 159 18.42 -6.46 1.85
N LYS A 160 18.53 -7.48 2.70
CA LYS A 160 17.46 -7.97 3.54
C LYS A 160 17.53 -7.20 4.85
N ASN A 161 16.62 -6.26 5.04
CA ASN A 161 16.53 -5.46 6.27
C ASN A 161 15.59 -6.08 7.29
N ASN A 162 15.86 -5.83 8.57
CA ASN A 162 15.05 -6.28 9.69
C ASN A 162 14.49 -5.04 10.39
N LEU A 163 13.21 -5.10 10.79
CA LEU A 163 12.58 -4.09 11.63
C LEU A 163 12.36 -4.75 12.98
N GLY A 164 13.07 -4.27 14.00
CA GLY A 164 12.99 -4.75 15.36
C GLY A 164 12.08 -3.87 16.21
N GLU A 165 12.12 -4.15 17.51
CA GLU A 165 11.31 -3.46 18.50
C GLU A 165 11.52 -1.94 18.49
N ILE A 166 12.77 -1.46 18.37
CA ILE A 166 13.07 -0.02 18.33
C ILE A 166 12.40 0.65 17.14
N GLU A 167 12.58 0.11 15.92
CA GLU A 167 11.98 0.70 14.73
C GLU A 167 10.45 0.72 14.82
N ILE A 168 9.84 -0.33 15.38
CA ILE A 168 8.39 -0.40 15.55
C ILE A 168 7.91 0.62 16.60
N SER A 169 8.64 0.83 17.70
CA SER A 169 8.32 1.88 18.69
C SER A 169 8.42 3.28 18.09
N LEU A 170 9.42 3.53 17.22
CA LEU A 170 9.52 4.80 16.50
C LEU A 170 8.35 5.01 15.52
N ILE A 171 7.94 3.95 14.80
CA ILE A 171 6.77 4.01 13.94
C ILE A 171 5.52 4.35 14.77
N PHE A 172 5.34 3.73 15.94
CA PHE A 172 4.22 4.06 16.83
C PHE A 172 4.22 5.52 17.25
N LYS A 173 5.36 6.02 17.74
CA LYS A 173 5.51 7.43 18.16
C LYS A 173 5.19 8.38 17.02
N GLU A 174 5.62 8.08 15.80
CA GLU A 174 5.28 8.87 14.62
C GLU A 174 3.78 8.84 14.30
N ILE A 175 3.14 7.67 14.40
CA ILE A 175 1.69 7.55 14.21
C ILE A 175 0.93 8.39 15.23
N MET A 176 1.36 8.41 16.49
CA MET A 176 0.73 9.21 17.55
C MET A 176 0.89 10.73 17.35
N LYS A 177 1.84 11.17 16.52
CA LYS A 177 2.00 12.58 16.10
C LYS A 177 1.11 12.97 14.92
N LEU A 178 0.60 12.00 14.16
CA LEU A 178 -0.23 12.30 12.99
C LEU A 178 -1.55 12.98 13.41
N LYS A 179 -1.93 14.01 12.63
CA LYS A 179 -3.21 14.73 12.77
C LYS A 179 -4.29 14.13 11.87
N THR A 180 -3.92 13.61 10.70
CA THR A 180 -4.84 13.11 9.66
C THR A 180 -4.47 11.69 9.20
N GLY A 181 -5.45 10.97 8.64
CA GLY A 181 -5.29 9.59 8.17
C GLY A 181 -4.93 8.60 9.30
N LEU A 182 -5.21 8.96 10.54
CA LEU A 182 -4.78 8.26 11.73
C LEU A 182 -5.45 6.90 11.83
N LEU A 183 -6.76 6.76 11.56
CA LEU A 183 -7.40 5.44 11.56
C LEU A 183 -6.73 4.47 10.58
N ASN A 184 -6.33 4.98 9.41
CA ASN A 184 -5.56 4.18 8.47
C ASN A 184 -4.17 3.83 9.05
N ALA A 185 -3.46 4.80 9.61
CA ALA A 185 -2.17 4.56 10.25
C ALA A 185 -2.26 3.53 11.41
N LYS A 186 -3.31 3.59 12.23
CA LYS A 186 -3.58 2.63 13.33
C LYS A 186 -3.77 1.22 12.81
N GLN A 187 -4.62 1.00 11.79
CA GLN A 187 -4.78 -0.35 11.23
C GLN A 187 -3.46 -0.88 10.63
N HIS A 188 -2.64 -0.01 10.03
CA HIS A 188 -1.32 -0.39 9.56
C HIS A 188 -0.37 -0.73 10.70
N TYR A 189 -0.43 -0.02 11.83
CA TYR A 189 0.34 -0.37 13.02
C TYR A 189 -0.07 -1.72 13.61
N THR A 190 -1.39 -1.95 13.73
CA THR A 190 -1.92 -3.26 14.14
C THR A 190 -1.46 -4.38 13.20
N ALA A 191 -1.44 -4.13 11.89
CA ALA A 191 -0.91 -5.08 10.91
C ALA A 191 0.60 -5.32 11.05
N ILE A 192 1.39 -4.27 11.35
CA ILE A 192 2.83 -4.37 11.65
C ILE A 192 3.06 -5.29 12.84
N LEU A 193 2.36 -5.06 13.95
CA LEU A 193 2.45 -5.90 15.15
C LEU A 193 2.00 -7.32 14.89
N LEU A 194 0.90 -7.53 14.17
CA LEU A 194 0.43 -8.87 13.81
C LEU A 194 1.51 -9.62 12.99
N ALA A 195 2.12 -8.98 12.00
CA ALA A 195 3.17 -9.59 11.19
C ALA A 195 4.47 -9.83 11.97
N TRP A 196 4.84 -8.92 12.88
CA TRP A 196 6.04 -9.04 13.73
C TRP A 196 5.90 -10.12 14.81
N THR A 197 4.71 -10.27 15.41
CA THR A 197 4.49 -11.28 16.47
C THR A 197 4.24 -12.69 15.92
N THR A 198 3.48 -12.81 14.82
CA THR A 198 3.07 -14.13 14.29
C THR A 198 3.93 -14.61 13.13
N SER A 199 4.82 -13.75 12.62
CA SER A 199 5.47 -13.91 11.33
C SER A 199 4.51 -14.03 10.14
N ALA A 200 3.20 -13.77 10.29
CA ALA A 200 2.22 -13.98 9.23
C ALA A 200 2.59 -13.25 7.93
N ARG A 201 2.24 -13.86 6.79
CA ARG A 201 2.47 -13.22 5.49
C ARG A 201 1.41 -12.14 5.28
N PRO A 202 1.73 -11.03 4.60
CA PRO A 202 0.72 -10.00 4.27
C PRO A 202 -0.57 -10.56 3.70
N GLY A 203 -0.49 -11.44 2.69
CA GLY A 203 -1.65 -12.07 2.07
C GLY A 203 -2.41 -13.09 2.93
N SER A 204 -2.00 -13.31 4.19
CA SER A 204 -2.74 -14.12 5.16
C SER A 204 -3.81 -13.34 5.89
N PHE A 205 -3.65 -12.02 5.99
CA PHE A 205 -4.58 -11.12 6.68
C PHE A 205 -5.03 -9.94 5.79
N THR A 206 -4.64 -9.93 4.51
CA THR A 206 -5.10 -9.00 3.47
C THR A 206 -5.48 -9.75 2.20
N ILE A 207 -6.14 -9.07 1.25
CA ILE A 207 -6.60 -9.67 0.00
C ILE A 207 -5.46 -9.78 -1.01
N ALA A 208 -4.88 -10.97 -1.13
CA ALA A 208 -3.90 -11.27 -2.17
C ALA A 208 -4.57 -11.38 -3.56
N ARG A 209 -3.86 -10.95 -4.61
CA ARG A 209 -4.35 -11.01 -5.99
C ARG A 209 -4.77 -12.43 -6.41
N GLY A 210 -5.97 -12.56 -6.98
CA GLY A 210 -6.61 -13.83 -7.35
C GLY A 210 -7.38 -14.49 -6.20
N TYR A 211 -7.48 -13.82 -5.05
CA TYR A 211 -8.22 -14.26 -3.88
C TYR A 211 -9.31 -13.27 -3.45
N GLU A 212 -9.54 -12.25 -4.26
CA GLU A 212 -10.72 -11.38 -4.21
C GLU A 212 -12.02 -12.14 -4.54
N LYS A 213 -13.14 -11.65 -4.01
CA LYS A 213 -14.48 -12.09 -4.36
C LYS A 213 -14.68 -12.00 -5.87
N GLY A 214 -15.21 -13.08 -6.46
CA GLY A 214 -15.37 -13.22 -7.90
C GLY A 214 -14.12 -13.75 -8.62
N ALA A 215 -12.96 -13.85 -7.97
CA ALA A 215 -11.78 -14.44 -8.61
C ALA A 215 -11.98 -15.94 -8.91
N PRO A 216 -11.45 -16.44 -10.03
CA PRO A 216 -11.57 -17.85 -10.40
C PRO A 216 -10.79 -18.73 -9.42
N THR A 217 -11.36 -19.89 -9.07
CA THR A 217 -10.67 -20.89 -8.22
C THR A 217 -9.67 -21.74 -8.96
N GLY A 218 -9.59 -21.63 -10.29
CA GLY A 218 -8.85 -22.55 -11.14
C GLY A 218 -9.70 -23.74 -11.61
N VAL A 219 -10.90 -23.89 -11.05
CA VAL A 219 -11.94 -24.78 -11.57
C VAL A 219 -12.86 -23.96 -12.48
N GLU A 220 -13.10 -24.44 -13.69
CA GLU A 220 -13.94 -23.76 -14.67
C GLU A 220 -15.35 -23.51 -14.11
N GLY A 221 -15.84 -22.27 -14.29
CA GLY A 221 -17.15 -21.85 -13.79
C GLY A 221 -17.25 -21.61 -12.28
N VAL A 222 -16.19 -21.85 -11.50
CA VAL A 222 -16.20 -21.65 -10.04
C VAL A 222 -15.43 -20.40 -9.65
N THR A 223 -16.12 -19.45 -9.05
CA THR A 223 -15.56 -18.20 -8.52
C THR A 223 -15.65 -18.15 -7.01
N ARG A 224 -14.78 -17.36 -6.38
CA ARG A 224 -14.82 -17.11 -4.93
C ARG A 224 -16.05 -16.31 -4.53
N SER A 225 -16.75 -16.77 -3.49
CA SER A 225 -17.95 -16.11 -2.97
C SER A 225 -17.63 -14.92 -2.05
N THR A 226 -16.45 -14.93 -1.42
CA THR A 226 -15.98 -13.90 -0.47
C THR A 226 -14.53 -13.58 -0.71
N ASP A 227 -14.10 -12.38 -0.27
CA ASP A 227 -12.68 -12.07 -0.18
C ASP A 227 -12.05 -12.99 0.86
N GLU A 228 -10.90 -13.57 0.58
CA GLU A 228 -10.23 -14.44 1.54
C GLU A 228 -9.13 -13.67 2.29
N THR A 229 -9.55 -12.97 3.34
CA THR A 229 -8.79 -12.08 4.22
C THR A 229 -9.11 -12.37 5.69
N LEU A 230 -8.47 -11.67 6.64
CA LEU A 230 -8.85 -11.71 8.05
C LEU A 230 -10.11 -10.85 8.26
N TYR A 231 -11.16 -11.44 8.84
CA TYR A 231 -12.40 -10.76 9.23
C TYR A 231 -12.51 -10.60 10.74
N TRP A 232 -13.36 -9.67 11.18
CA TRP A 232 -13.60 -9.48 12.62
C TRP A 232 -14.22 -10.72 13.28
N LYS A 233 -15.04 -11.49 12.57
CA LYS A 233 -15.55 -12.79 13.04
C LYS A 233 -14.46 -13.84 13.30
N ASP A 234 -13.26 -13.64 12.74
CA ASP A 234 -12.10 -14.52 12.95
C ASP A 234 -11.27 -14.08 14.17
N VAL A 235 -11.68 -12.99 14.84
CA VAL A 235 -11.05 -12.43 16.03
C VAL A 235 -12.02 -12.55 17.21
N GLN A 236 -11.64 -13.34 18.21
CA GLN A 236 -12.40 -13.49 19.45
C GLN A 236 -11.72 -12.70 20.57
N PHE A 237 -12.43 -11.76 21.17
CA PHE A 237 -11.96 -11.02 22.33
C PHE A 237 -12.46 -11.66 23.62
N VAL A 238 -11.55 -11.88 24.55
CA VAL A 238 -11.81 -12.54 25.84
C VAL A 238 -11.36 -11.63 26.96
N ARG A 239 -12.27 -11.32 27.88
CA ARG A 239 -11.94 -10.59 29.10
C ARG A 239 -11.14 -11.49 30.05
N MET A 240 -10.08 -10.93 30.62
CA MET A 240 -9.23 -11.50 31.64
C MET A 240 -9.14 -10.54 32.84
N GLU A 241 -8.69 -11.02 33.98
CA GLU A 241 -8.47 -10.20 35.18
C GLU A 241 -7.54 -9.02 34.90
N ASP A 242 -6.45 -9.28 34.15
CA ASP A 242 -5.46 -8.27 33.77
C ASP A 242 -5.75 -7.59 32.42
N GLY A 243 -6.99 -7.60 31.90
CA GLY A 243 -7.36 -6.87 30.67
C GLY A 243 -8.00 -7.74 29.59
N ILE A 244 -7.70 -7.48 28.32
CA ILE A 244 -8.38 -8.12 27.18
C ILE A 244 -7.40 -8.95 26.37
N ALA A 245 -7.67 -10.25 26.25
CA ALA A 245 -7.00 -11.16 25.33
C ALA A 245 -7.70 -11.19 23.97
N ALA A 246 -6.94 -11.52 22.93
CA ALA A 246 -7.45 -11.68 21.58
C ALA A 246 -6.98 -13.02 21.00
N ARG A 247 -7.91 -13.77 20.42
CA ARG A 247 -7.63 -14.98 19.66
C ARG A 247 -7.90 -14.71 18.19
N VAL A 248 -6.86 -14.76 17.36
CA VAL A 248 -6.92 -14.46 15.93
C VAL A 248 -6.73 -15.73 15.13
N THR A 249 -7.70 -16.06 14.27
CA THR A 249 -7.65 -17.23 13.40
C THR A 249 -7.34 -16.82 11.96
N LEU A 250 -6.15 -17.18 11.49
CA LEU A 250 -5.75 -17.03 10.10
C LEU A 250 -6.13 -18.30 9.34
N HIS A 251 -7.20 -18.25 8.57
CA HIS A 251 -7.65 -19.37 7.73
C HIS A 251 -6.63 -19.75 6.64
N TYR A 252 -5.71 -18.83 6.32
CA TYR A 252 -4.78 -19.01 5.21
C TYR A 252 -3.38 -18.47 5.48
N THR A 253 -2.38 -19.35 5.50
CA THR A 253 -0.99 -18.97 5.78
C THR A 253 -0.09 -19.04 4.55
N LYS A 254 -0.32 -19.98 3.63
CA LYS A 254 0.49 -20.17 2.39
C LYS A 254 -0.21 -21.09 1.38
N GLY A 255 0.04 -20.87 0.08
CA GLY A 255 -0.22 -21.86 -0.98
C GLY A 255 -1.49 -21.63 -1.80
N TYR A 256 -1.81 -22.59 -2.67
CA TYR A 256 -3.08 -22.66 -3.38
C TYR A 256 -4.19 -23.02 -2.40
N ARG A 257 -5.25 -22.23 -2.41
CA ARG A 257 -6.40 -22.44 -1.53
C ARG A 257 -7.39 -23.33 -2.27
N ASN A 258 -7.36 -24.61 -1.90
CA ASN A 258 -8.24 -25.60 -2.51
C ASN A 258 -9.70 -25.22 -2.21
N PRO A 259 -10.52 -24.92 -3.22
CA PRO A 259 -11.93 -24.56 -3.01
C PRO A 259 -12.74 -25.69 -2.37
N HIS A 260 -12.24 -26.93 -2.41
CA HIS A 260 -12.85 -28.10 -1.78
C HIS A 260 -12.31 -28.39 -0.37
N ALA A 261 -11.54 -27.47 0.23
CA ALA A 261 -10.96 -27.67 1.56
C ALA A 261 -12.00 -27.65 2.69
N ALA A 262 -13.23 -27.17 2.45
CA ALA A 262 -14.29 -27.14 3.46
C ALA A 262 -14.59 -28.53 4.05
N ASP A 263 -14.34 -29.60 3.30
CA ASP A 263 -14.54 -31.00 3.71
C ASP A 263 -13.22 -31.73 4.04
N GLN A 264 -12.07 -31.03 4.08
CA GLN A 264 -10.80 -31.68 4.40
C GLN A 264 -10.70 -31.99 5.89
N LEU A 265 -10.18 -33.18 6.21
CA LEU A 265 -9.94 -33.64 7.59
C LEU A 265 -8.97 -32.76 8.39
N VAL A 266 -8.20 -31.89 7.72
CA VAL A 266 -7.18 -31.05 8.36
C VAL A 266 -7.52 -29.60 8.05
N ASP A 267 -7.95 -28.87 9.07
CA ASP A 267 -8.15 -27.43 8.99
C ASP A 267 -6.78 -26.75 8.78
N PRO A 268 -6.55 -26.09 7.63
CA PRO A 268 -5.31 -25.35 7.38
C PRO A 268 -5.22 -24.06 8.20
N SER A 269 -6.29 -23.68 8.92
CA SER A 269 -6.33 -22.50 9.77
C SER A 269 -5.31 -22.57 10.90
N ARG A 270 -4.93 -21.39 11.37
CA ARG A 270 -3.97 -21.21 12.45
C ARG A 270 -4.45 -20.14 13.39
N THR A 271 -4.60 -20.53 14.64
CA THR A 271 -5.09 -19.66 15.69
C THR A 271 -3.95 -19.23 16.57
N PHE A 272 -3.81 -17.91 16.73
CA PHE A 272 -2.87 -17.28 17.65
C PHE A 272 -3.65 -16.70 18.82
N THR A 273 -3.11 -16.85 20.02
CA THR A 273 -3.67 -16.26 21.24
C THR A 273 -2.71 -15.20 21.74
N PHE A 274 -3.23 -14.00 21.92
CA PHE A 274 -2.53 -12.85 22.50
C PHE A 274 -3.17 -12.54 23.84
N VAL A 275 -2.35 -12.56 24.89
CA VAL A 275 -2.76 -12.20 26.25
C VAL A 275 -2.20 -10.82 26.59
N PRO A 276 -2.84 -10.06 27.49
CA PRO A 276 -2.34 -8.76 27.93
C PRO A 276 -0.87 -8.81 28.35
N THR A 277 -0.05 -7.86 27.90
CA THR A 277 1.37 -7.81 28.27
C THR A 277 1.55 -7.45 29.73
N ARG A 278 2.47 -8.09 30.46
CA ARG A 278 2.77 -7.72 31.86
C ARG A 278 3.67 -6.50 32.01
N GLY A 279 4.33 -6.09 30.93
CA GLY A 279 5.23 -4.92 30.92
C GLY A 279 4.51 -3.62 30.59
N THR A 280 5.22 -2.50 30.72
CA THR A 280 4.69 -1.14 30.52
C THR A 280 4.64 -0.69 29.05
N ARG A 281 5.18 -1.49 28.13
CA ARG A 281 5.26 -1.17 26.69
C ARG A 281 4.00 -1.58 25.95
N PHE A 282 2.90 -0.89 26.26
CA PHE A 282 1.58 -1.18 25.72
C PHE A 282 1.47 -1.00 24.21
N GLU A 283 2.39 -0.27 23.57
CA GLU A 283 2.42 -0.15 22.12
C GLU A 283 2.70 -1.50 21.43
N PHE A 284 3.29 -2.48 22.12
CA PHE A 284 3.49 -3.84 21.60
C PHE A 284 2.39 -4.83 22.01
N ASP A 285 1.43 -4.41 22.83
CA ASP A 285 0.32 -5.25 23.25
C ASP A 285 -0.69 -5.38 22.10
N LEU A 286 -0.52 -6.41 21.28
CA LEU A 286 -1.38 -6.62 20.11
C LEU A 286 -2.84 -6.85 20.49
N SER A 287 -3.17 -7.49 21.62
CA SER A 287 -4.58 -7.66 21.99
C SER A 287 -5.22 -6.32 22.35
N LEU A 288 -4.49 -5.46 23.06
CA LEU A 288 -4.93 -4.10 23.38
C LEU A 288 -5.09 -3.22 22.14
N ILE A 289 -4.09 -3.21 21.26
CA ILE A 289 -4.08 -2.42 20.02
C ILE A 289 -5.19 -2.87 19.07
N LEU A 290 -5.38 -4.20 18.91
CA LEU A 290 -6.42 -4.78 18.08
C LEU A 290 -7.82 -4.53 18.65
N PHE A 291 -7.97 -4.59 19.99
CA PHE A 291 -9.22 -4.24 20.66
C PHE A 291 -9.60 -2.78 20.45
N GLY A 292 -8.66 -1.84 20.62
CA GLY A 292 -8.90 -0.42 20.36
C GLY A 292 -9.26 -0.14 18.89
N LEU A 293 -8.66 -0.87 17.95
CA LEU A 293 -9.07 -0.81 16.53
C LEU A 293 -10.49 -1.34 16.34
N ALA A 294 -10.84 -2.49 16.92
CA ALA A 294 -12.17 -3.08 16.84
C ALA A 294 -13.25 -2.15 17.43
N TYR A 295 -12.95 -1.51 18.57
CA TYR A 295 -13.82 -0.54 19.21
C TYR A 295 -14.08 0.67 18.31
N ASN A 296 -13.02 1.26 17.72
CA ASN A 296 -13.13 2.36 16.76
C ASN A 296 -13.90 1.99 15.49
N ARG A 297 -13.98 0.70 15.14
CA ARG A 297 -14.78 0.19 14.01
C ARG A 297 -16.24 -0.10 14.38
N GLY A 298 -16.61 0.11 15.65
CA GLY A 298 -17.97 -0.14 16.15
C GLY A 298 -18.31 -1.62 16.26
N LEU A 299 -17.31 -2.50 16.46
CA LEU A 299 -17.54 -3.94 16.53
C LEU A 299 -18.41 -4.34 17.72
N PHE A 300 -18.32 -3.64 18.84
CA PHE A 300 -18.98 -4.02 20.09
C PHE A 300 -20.34 -3.33 20.25
N THR A 301 -21.26 -4.00 20.96
CA THR A 301 -22.59 -3.43 21.29
C THR A 301 -22.55 -2.57 22.56
N GLN A 302 -21.59 -2.84 23.44
CA GLN A 302 -21.39 -2.19 24.75
C GLN A 302 -20.47 -0.96 24.64
N THR A 303 -20.55 -0.06 25.62
CA THR A 303 -19.59 1.05 25.78
C THR A 303 -18.24 0.55 26.30
N LEU A 304 -17.19 1.37 26.18
CA LEU A 304 -15.85 0.99 26.66
C LEU A 304 -15.87 0.62 28.15
N ASP A 305 -16.50 1.43 29.01
CA ASP A 305 -16.55 1.18 30.45
C ASP A 305 -17.34 -0.11 30.76
N GLN A 306 -18.45 -0.38 30.06
CA GLN A 306 -19.19 -1.65 30.19
C GLN A 306 -18.32 -2.87 29.80
N ILE A 307 -17.52 -2.75 28.75
CA ILE A 307 -16.59 -3.80 28.30
C ILE A 307 -15.41 -3.98 29.26
N LEU A 308 -15.09 -3.01 30.10
CA LEU A 308 -13.98 -3.11 31.04
C LEU A 308 -14.43 -3.48 32.46
N GLU A 309 -15.67 -3.15 32.82
CA GLU A 309 -16.25 -3.41 34.15
C GLU A 309 -17.19 -4.62 34.20
N GLY A 310 -17.71 -5.09 33.05
CA GLY A 310 -18.63 -6.22 33.01
C GLY A 310 -18.03 -7.59 33.41
N ASP A 311 -18.91 -8.58 33.63
CA ASP A 311 -18.51 -9.94 34.03
C ASP A 311 -18.44 -10.93 32.86
N GLU A 312 -18.82 -10.49 31.65
CA GLU A 312 -18.86 -11.36 30.47
C GLU A 312 -17.45 -11.71 30.00
N MET A 313 -17.14 -13.01 29.98
CA MET A 313 -15.86 -13.53 29.47
C MET A 313 -15.69 -13.27 27.98
N PHE A 314 -16.75 -13.45 27.18
CA PHE A 314 -16.73 -13.19 25.74
C PHE A 314 -17.47 -11.91 25.45
N ILE A 315 -16.79 -10.95 24.84
CA ILE A 315 -17.36 -9.62 24.58
C ILE A 315 -18.32 -9.71 23.37
N PRO A 316 -19.61 -9.35 23.52
CA PRO A 316 -20.58 -9.42 22.43
C PRO A 316 -20.19 -8.52 21.24
N THR A 317 -20.37 -9.05 20.02
CA THR A 317 -20.03 -8.34 18.78
C THR A 317 -21.25 -8.15 17.87
N ARG A 318 -21.21 -7.10 17.06
CA ARG A 318 -22.20 -6.77 16.05
C ARG A 318 -21.98 -7.61 14.78
N PRO A 319 -22.91 -8.50 14.38
CA PRO A 319 -22.70 -9.41 13.24
C PRO A 319 -22.36 -8.71 11.92
N GLU A 320 -22.93 -7.53 11.68
CA GLU A 320 -22.71 -6.74 10.48
C GLU A 320 -21.29 -6.15 10.38
N VAL A 321 -20.68 -5.82 11.53
CA VAL A 321 -19.27 -5.37 11.59
C VAL A 321 -18.34 -6.58 11.65
N ALA A 322 -18.75 -7.67 12.32
CA ALA A 322 -18.01 -8.93 12.36
C ALA A 322 -17.76 -9.52 10.95
N ALA A 323 -18.67 -9.28 10.01
CA ALA A 323 -18.54 -9.68 8.61
C ALA A 323 -17.60 -8.78 7.78
N GLN A 324 -17.08 -7.67 8.32
CA GLN A 324 -16.15 -6.79 7.62
C GLN A 324 -14.69 -7.28 7.75
N PRO A 325 -13.83 -7.00 6.77
CA PRO A 325 -12.39 -7.22 6.91
C PRO A 325 -11.82 -6.42 8.09
N VAL A 326 -10.84 -6.99 8.79
CA VAL A 326 -10.10 -6.29 9.85
C VAL A 326 -9.29 -5.13 9.26
N PHE A 327 -8.55 -5.41 8.19
CA PHE A 327 -7.76 -4.43 7.46
C PHE A 327 -8.47 -4.06 6.16
N VAL A 328 -8.83 -2.78 6.04
CA VAL A 328 -9.64 -2.26 4.94
C VAL A 328 -8.84 -1.27 4.10
N ALA A 329 -9.21 -1.14 2.82
CA ALA A 329 -8.63 -0.16 1.93
C ALA A 329 -8.90 1.26 2.44
N ALA A 330 -8.01 2.20 2.10
CA ALA A 330 -8.23 3.62 2.29
C ALA A 330 -8.45 4.32 0.94
N ASN A 331 -9.19 5.42 0.94
CA ASN A 331 -9.27 6.33 -0.20
C ASN A 331 -8.04 7.25 -0.25
N GLN A 332 -7.95 8.11 -1.27
CA GLN A 332 -6.85 9.07 -1.43
C GLN A 332 -6.72 10.02 -0.22
N ALA A 333 -7.84 10.40 0.40
CA ALA A 333 -7.86 11.22 1.61
C ALA A 333 -7.48 10.46 2.90
N GLY A 334 -6.99 9.22 2.80
CA GLY A 334 -6.62 8.40 3.95
C GLY A 334 -7.81 7.87 4.78
N SER A 335 -9.05 8.14 4.37
CA SER A 335 -10.24 7.61 5.02
C SER A 335 -10.44 6.14 4.68
N ILE A 336 -10.75 5.32 5.68
CA ILE A 336 -10.98 3.89 5.50
C ILE A 336 -12.29 3.59 4.75
N VAL A 337 -12.32 2.50 3.98
CA VAL A 337 -13.46 2.00 3.19
C VAL A 337 -13.89 0.64 3.75
N PRO A 338 -14.84 0.59 4.71
CA PRO A 338 -15.14 -0.58 5.54
C PRO A 338 -15.40 -1.90 4.78
N ASN A 339 -16.01 -1.80 3.61
CA ASN A 339 -16.48 -2.96 2.83
C ASN A 339 -15.47 -3.45 1.79
N LYS A 340 -14.29 -2.83 1.71
CA LYS A 340 -13.24 -3.18 0.75
C LYS A 340 -12.00 -3.59 1.53
N GLY A 341 -11.62 -4.87 1.48
CA GLY A 341 -10.41 -5.32 2.17
C GLY A 341 -9.14 -4.67 1.60
N MET A 342 -8.14 -4.53 2.45
CA MET A 342 -6.83 -3.99 2.08
C MET A 342 -6.06 -4.99 1.20
N THR A 343 -5.22 -4.51 0.30
CA THR A 343 -4.29 -5.35 -0.47
C THR A 343 -2.88 -5.39 0.16
N PRO A 344 -2.08 -6.44 -0.09
CA PRO A 344 -0.69 -6.52 0.38
C PRO A 344 0.21 -5.37 -0.08
N GLU A 345 -0.08 -4.76 -1.22
CA GLU A 345 0.68 -3.63 -1.76
C GLU A 345 0.50 -2.39 -0.86
N ALA A 346 -0.74 -2.08 -0.48
CA ALA A 346 -1.06 -0.95 0.40
C ALA A 346 -0.31 -1.02 1.74
N LEU A 347 -0.15 -2.23 2.29
CA LEU A 347 0.65 -2.46 3.50
C LEU A 347 2.10 -2.01 3.32
N ASN A 348 2.76 -2.42 2.24
CA ASN A 348 4.16 -2.10 2.01
C ASN A 348 4.36 -0.62 1.66
N ASP A 349 3.42 -0.02 0.93
CA ASP A 349 3.48 1.41 0.60
C ASP A 349 3.38 2.27 1.85
N LYS A 350 2.42 1.98 2.75
CA LYS A 350 2.29 2.72 4.02
C LYS A 350 3.46 2.46 4.97
N LEU A 351 3.95 1.22 5.08
CA LEU A 351 5.14 0.93 5.89
C LEU A 351 6.36 1.72 5.39
N LYS A 352 6.55 1.80 4.07
CA LYS A 352 7.64 2.58 3.47
C LYS A 352 7.50 4.07 3.75
N GLU A 353 6.29 4.61 3.70
CA GLU A 353 5.99 5.99 4.10
C GLU A 353 6.38 6.25 5.56
N LEU A 354 5.89 5.40 6.48
CA LEU A 354 6.18 5.52 7.91
C LEU A 354 7.68 5.40 8.20
N CYS A 355 8.35 4.41 7.61
CA CYS A 355 9.80 4.25 7.73
C CYS A 355 10.54 5.51 7.29
N ARG A 356 10.16 6.14 6.17
CA ARG A 356 10.83 7.37 5.71
C ARG A 356 10.60 8.56 6.65
N ARG A 357 9.40 8.69 7.21
CA ARG A 357 9.09 9.76 8.18
C ARG A 357 10.03 9.72 9.39
N ILE A 358 10.37 8.52 9.86
CA ILE A 358 11.30 8.30 10.97
C ILE A 358 12.77 8.10 10.55
N GLY A 359 13.12 8.42 9.30
CA GLY A 359 14.50 8.35 8.79
C GLY A 359 15.02 6.96 8.38
N LEU A 360 14.17 5.93 8.38
CA LEU A 360 14.55 4.59 7.91
C LEU A 360 14.45 4.49 6.38
N LEU A 361 15.53 4.90 5.71
CA LEU A 361 15.59 5.05 4.25
C LEU A 361 15.85 3.74 3.48
N LYS A 362 16.27 2.67 4.18
CA LYS A 362 16.47 1.36 3.55
C LYS A 362 15.15 0.74 3.08
N ARG A 363 15.24 -0.22 2.16
CA ARG A 363 14.07 -0.98 1.68
C ARG A 363 13.50 -1.83 2.82
N ASN A 364 12.44 -1.33 3.45
CA ASN A 364 11.67 -2.05 4.46
C ASN A 364 10.33 -2.52 3.85
N THR A 365 9.96 -3.76 4.16
CA THR A 365 8.72 -4.39 3.71
C THR A 365 8.16 -5.21 4.86
N TYR A 366 6.93 -5.73 4.75
CA TYR A 366 6.40 -6.65 5.75
C TYR A 366 7.22 -7.94 5.90
N TYR A 367 8.01 -8.30 4.89
CA TYR A 367 8.97 -9.40 5.01
C TYR A 367 10.17 -9.09 5.90
N SER A 368 10.42 -7.81 6.22
CA SER A 368 11.38 -7.40 7.25
C SER A 368 10.87 -7.82 8.63
N LEU A 369 9.61 -7.49 8.96
CA LEU A 369 8.96 -7.85 10.23
C LEU A 369 8.87 -9.37 10.42
N ARG A 370 8.36 -10.07 9.40
CA ARG A 370 8.29 -11.53 9.40
C ARG A 370 9.66 -12.18 9.60
N ARG A 371 10.73 -11.62 9.01
CA ARG A 371 12.09 -12.16 9.17
C ARG A 371 12.58 -11.96 10.59
N THR A 372 12.41 -10.78 11.16
CA THR A 372 12.73 -10.49 12.57
C THR A 372 12.07 -11.51 13.49
N ALA A 373 10.75 -11.71 13.37
CA ALA A 373 9.96 -12.67 14.16
C ALA A 373 10.56 -14.09 14.14
N ILE A 374 10.92 -14.55 12.95
CA ILE A 374 11.47 -15.89 12.71
C ILE A 374 12.88 -16.00 13.30
N ILE A 375 13.71 -14.98 13.13
CA ILE A 375 15.08 -14.94 13.67
C ILE A 375 15.02 -14.97 15.20
N GLU A 376 14.23 -14.09 15.81
CA GLU A 376 14.08 -14.01 17.27
C GLU A 376 13.55 -15.33 17.84
N THR A 377 12.47 -15.87 17.25
CA THR A 377 11.92 -17.16 17.69
C THR A 377 12.94 -18.28 17.55
N ARG A 378 13.74 -18.30 16.48
CA ARG A 378 14.79 -19.33 16.30
C ARG A 378 15.85 -19.24 17.38
N ARG A 379 16.20 -18.03 17.79
CA ARG A 379 17.23 -17.77 18.80
C ARG A 379 16.77 -18.13 20.20
N THR A 380 15.52 -17.80 20.54
CA THR A 380 14.97 -18.00 21.88
C THR A 380 14.37 -19.39 22.07
N HIS A 381 13.72 -19.94 21.04
CA HIS A 381 12.94 -21.18 21.12
C HIS A 381 13.40 -22.28 20.16
N GLY A 382 14.49 -22.05 19.43
CA GLY A 382 15.08 -23.03 18.53
C GLY A 382 14.41 -23.16 17.16
N GLU A 383 14.99 -24.01 16.32
CA GLU A 383 14.64 -24.12 14.91
C GLU A 383 13.21 -24.61 14.67
N ALA A 384 12.75 -25.59 15.45
CA ALA A 384 11.44 -26.20 15.30
C ALA A 384 10.31 -25.19 15.56
N ALA A 385 10.44 -24.38 16.62
CA ALA A 385 9.49 -23.32 16.94
C ALA A 385 9.42 -22.27 15.82
N ALA A 386 10.58 -21.80 15.35
CA ALA A 386 10.64 -20.83 14.25
C ALA A 386 10.07 -21.37 12.93
N ARG A 387 10.29 -22.66 12.64
CA ARG A 387 9.72 -23.34 11.47
C ARG A 387 8.20 -23.44 11.57
N ASN A 388 7.68 -23.75 12.76
CA ASN A 388 6.25 -23.80 13.04
C ASN A 388 5.62 -22.40 12.88
N LEU A 389 6.21 -21.38 13.53
CA LEU A 389 5.78 -19.98 13.40
C LEU A 389 5.76 -19.52 11.93
N ALA A 390 6.79 -19.87 11.16
CA ALA A 390 6.90 -19.51 9.76
C ALA A 390 5.96 -20.29 8.83
N PHE A 391 5.25 -21.32 9.30
CA PHE A 391 4.46 -22.23 8.46
C PHE A 391 5.29 -22.86 7.34
N HIS A 392 6.50 -23.28 7.68
CA HIS A 392 7.37 -24.00 6.75
C HIS A 392 7.11 -25.49 6.85
N VAL A 393 7.25 -26.19 5.72
CA VAL A 393 7.19 -27.65 5.68
C VAL A 393 8.34 -28.18 6.56
N PRO A 394 8.13 -29.27 7.32
CA PRO A 394 9.23 -29.97 7.98
C PRO A 394 10.42 -30.13 7.03
N ASP A 395 11.61 -29.87 7.55
CA ASP A 395 12.91 -30.05 6.87
C ASP A 395 13.21 -29.12 5.70
N SER A 396 12.40 -28.07 5.50
CA SER A 396 12.76 -27.04 4.53
C SER A 396 13.98 -26.24 5.01
N GLY A 397 15.07 -26.25 4.23
CA GLY A 397 16.26 -25.41 4.47
C GLY A 397 16.01 -23.90 4.28
N SER A 398 14.77 -23.48 3.99
CA SER A 398 14.41 -22.09 3.73
C SER A 398 14.60 -21.18 4.96
N LEU A 399 14.61 -21.76 6.16
CA LEU A 399 14.79 -21.01 7.41
C LEU A 399 16.17 -20.34 7.49
N PHE A 400 17.23 -21.00 7.02
CA PHE A 400 18.58 -20.43 6.98
C PHE A 400 18.70 -19.24 6.03
N ALA A 401 17.83 -19.14 5.03
CA ALA A 401 17.78 -17.97 4.16
C ALA A 401 17.14 -16.75 4.83
N TYR A 402 16.44 -16.91 5.96
CA TYR A 402 15.90 -15.82 6.76
C TYR A 402 16.91 -15.32 7.78
N ASP A 403 17.77 -16.15 8.34
CA ASP A 403 18.80 -15.67 9.26
C ASP A 403 19.97 -15.05 8.50
N ASN A 404 19.82 -13.77 8.15
CA ASN A 404 20.86 -13.01 7.47
C ASN A 404 21.88 -12.37 8.43
N VAL A 405 21.69 -12.54 9.74
CA VAL A 405 22.55 -11.99 10.78
C VAL A 405 23.49 -13.09 11.30
N GLY A 406 22.97 -14.31 11.51
CA GLY A 406 23.74 -15.43 12.02
C GLY A 406 24.25 -15.12 13.43
N PHE A 407 25.57 -15.23 13.61
CA PHE A 407 26.31 -14.83 14.82
C PHE A 407 26.67 -13.34 14.86
N GLY A 408 26.25 -12.54 13.87
CA GLY A 408 26.63 -11.13 13.74
C GLY A 408 26.05 -10.19 14.79
N ASP A 409 25.12 -10.67 15.62
CA ASP A 409 24.52 -9.93 16.74
C ASP A 409 24.86 -10.55 18.10
N GLU A 410 25.83 -11.45 18.15
CA GLU A 410 26.41 -11.97 19.39
C GLU A 410 27.75 -11.28 19.62
N ASP A 411 28.08 -10.97 20.86
CA ASP A 411 29.41 -10.45 21.21
C ASP A 411 30.41 -11.60 21.04
N MET A 412 30.90 -11.76 19.81
CA MET A 412 31.81 -12.84 19.46
C MET A 412 33.13 -12.73 20.22
N THR A 413 33.50 -11.54 20.70
CA THR A 413 34.68 -11.34 21.53
C THR A 413 34.43 -11.95 22.90
N ALA A 414 33.38 -11.52 23.59
CA ALA A 414 33.02 -12.06 24.90
C ALA A 414 32.74 -13.58 24.83
N PHE A 415 31.97 -14.02 23.83
CA PHE A 415 31.68 -15.43 23.58
C PHE A 415 32.96 -16.27 23.40
N ARG A 416 33.95 -15.77 22.67
CA ARG A 416 35.21 -16.49 22.43
C ARG A 416 36.16 -16.46 23.62
N LEU A 417 36.16 -15.37 24.39
CA LEU A 417 36.97 -15.21 25.59
C LEU A 417 36.35 -15.90 26.82
N GLY A 418 35.10 -16.38 26.70
CA GLY A 418 34.36 -16.92 27.84
C GLY A 418 34.02 -15.86 28.86
N GLU A 419 33.93 -14.60 28.45
CA GLU A 419 33.56 -13.50 29.32
C GLU A 419 32.04 -13.49 29.49
N GLU A 420 31.59 -13.52 30.74
CA GLU A 420 30.16 -13.46 31.09
C GLU A 420 29.58 -12.04 30.89
N ASN A 421 30.44 -11.02 30.74
CA ASN A 421 30.08 -9.60 30.72
C ASN A 421 30.05 -8.94 29.33
N GLY A 422 29.88 -9.72 28.26
CA GLY A 422 29.70 -9.16 26.91
C GLY A 422 28.40 -8.38 26.72
N MET A 423 28.31 -7.65 25.59
CA MET A 423 27.02 -7.07 25.21
C MET A 423 26.02 -8.18 24.90
N THR A 424 24.83 -8.06 25.47
CA THR A 424 23.69 -8.92 25.13
C THR A 424 23.30 -8.72 23.67
N ARG A 425 22.64 -9.72 23.08
CA ARG A 425 22.11 -9.60 21.71
C ARG A 425 21.15 -8.43 21.55
N LYS A 426 20.40 -8.10 22.61
CA LYS A 426 19.52 -6.94 22.64
C LYS A 426 20.34 -5.66 22.51
N GLU A 427 21.34 -5.45 23.37
CA GLU A 427 22.22 -4.27 23.31
C GLU A 427 22.93 -4.13 21.94
N ILE A 428 23.43 -5.23 21.38
CA ILE A 428 24.04 -5.23 20.05
C ILE A 428 23.00 -4.86 18.97
N GLY A 429 21.80 -5.44 19.05
CA GLY A 429 20.69 -5.13 18.16
C GLY A 429 20.30 -3.65 18.23
N GLU A 430 20.28 -3.06 19.43
CA GLU A 430 20.03 -1.64 19.64
C GLU A 430 21.17 -0.78 19.08
N TYR A 431 22.41 -1.19 19.29
CA TYR A 431 23.61 -0.52 18.81
C TYR A 431 23.68 -0.47 17.28
N PHE A 432 23.35 -1.57 16.60
CA PHE A 432 23.36 -1.66 15.14
C PHE A 432 21.97 -1.48 14.51
N SER A 433 20.99 -1.03 15.28
CA SER A 433 19.63 -0.77 14.80
C SER A 433 19.66 0.25 13.65
N GLN A 434 18.74 0.10 12.70
CA GLN A 434 18.65 1.08 11.60
C GLN A 434 18.27 2.45 12.15
N ALA A 435 17.45 2.49 13.20
CA ALA A 435 17.07 3.71 13.90
C ALA A 435 18.28 4.49 14.40
N ARG A 436 19.25 3.81 15.02
CA ARG A 436 20.47 4.45 15.53
C ARG A 436 21.37 4.90 14.39
N ILE A 437 21.57 4.05 13.38
CA ILE A 437 22.41 4.38 12.20
C ILE A 437 21.83 5.55 11.38
N ALA A 438 20.51 5.62 11.26
CA ALA A 438 19.85 6.67 10.50
C ALA A 438 19.90 8.06 11.16
N ARG A 439 20.12 8.12 12.48
CA ARG A 439 20.14 9.36 13.27
C ARG A 439 21.52 10.03 13.35
N ILE A 440 22.55 9.50 12.67
CA ILE A 440 23.93 9.96 12.82
C ILE A 440 24.24 11.17 11.92
N VAL A 441 23.53 12.28 12.12
CA VAL A 441 24.17 13.60 12.00
C VAL A 441 23.83 14.35 13.28
N PRO A 442 24.62 14.17 14.35
CA PRO A 442 24.57 15.12 15.46
C PRO A 442 24.84 16.50 14.87
N ASP A 443 24.03 17.49 15.21
CA ASP A 443 24.42 18.86 14.95
C ASP A 443 25.67 19.23 15.77
N ALA A 444 26.19 20.45 15.59
CA ALA A 444 27.37 20.92 16.34
C ALA A 444 27.16 20.89 17.88
N SER A 445 25.91 20.79 18.35
CA SER A 445 25.56 20.68 19.77
C SER A 445 25.38 19.24 20.27
N GLY A 446 25.54 18.24 19.39
CA GLY A 446 25.30 16.83 19.71
C GLY A 446 23.82 16.45 19.75
N SER A 447 22.92 17.37 19.41
CA SER A 447 21.47 17.11 19.36
C SER A 447 21.10 16.39 18.07
N LEU A 448 20.23 15.39 18.19
CA LEU A 448 19.73 14.61 17.06
C LEU A 448 18.54 15.35 16.43
N LYS A 449 18.78 16.06 15.33
CA LYS A 449 17.68 16.67 14.56
C LYS A 449 16.87 15.59 13.85
N ASP A 450 15.54 15.73 13.90
CA ASP A 450 14.63 14.86 13.17
C ASP A 450 14.79 15.08 11.65
N LEU A 451 14.72 14.01 10.84
CA LEU A 451 14.93 14.11 9.38
C LEU A 451 13.97 15.13 8.72
N PRO A 452 12.67 15.20 9.06
CA PRO A 452 11.77 16.22 8.54
C PRO A 452 12.23 17.65 8.85
N ALA A 453 12.80 17.89 10.04
CA ALA A 453 13.33 19.21 10.41
C ALA A 453 14.56 19.54 9.56
N MET A 454 15.51 18.60 9.43
CA MET A 454 16.70 18.78 8.58
C MET A 454 16.34 19.05 7.12
N LEU A 455 15.38 18.31 6.56
CA LEU A 455 14.92 18.51 5.19
C LEU A 455 14.23 19.87 5.00
N THR A 456 13.50 20.33 6.02
CA THR A 456 12.83 21.64 6.00
C THR A 456 13.84 22.78 6.11
N GLU A 457 14.82 22.67 7.00
CA GLU A 457 15.94 23.61 7.11
C GLU A 457 16.74 23.70 5.80
N THR A 458 17.06 22.55 5.20
CA THR A 458 17.80 22.49 3.93
C THR A 458 16.99 23.12 2.79
N ALA A 459 15.68 22.85 2.74
CA ALA A 459 14.79 23.46 1.75
C ALA A 459 14.69 24.99 1.93
N LYS A 460 14.54 25.47 3.18
CA LYS A 460 14.53 26.90 3.52
C LYS A 460 15.86 27.57 3.14
N ALA A 461 17.00 26.91 3.35
CA ALA A 461 18.32 27.45 3.03
C ALA A 461 18.60 27.55 1.51
N LYS A 462 18.05 26.62 0.69
CA LYS A 462 18.20 26.65 -0.77
C LYS A 462 17.31 27.69 -1.45
N LEU A 463 16.20 28.07 -0.80
CA LEU A 463 15.15 28.90 -1.39
C LEU A 463 15.60 30.30 -1.86
N PRO A 464 16.40 31.06 -1.09
CA PRO A 464 16.88 32.38 -1.52
C PRO A 464 17.83 32.36 -2.73
N GLY A 465 18.42 31.20 -3.05
CA GLY A 465 19.32 31.03 -4.20
C GLY A 465 18.61 30.61 -5.49
N ASP A 466 17.31 30.33 -5.43
CA ASP A 466 16.55 29.84 -6.58
C ASP A 466 16.19 30.96 -7.57
N PRO A 467 16.48 30.82 -8.87
CA PRO A 467 16.21 31.88 -9.84
C PRO A 467 14.70 32.18 -10.01
N GLU A 468 13.82 31.18 -9.89
CA GLU A 468 12.36 31.39 -9.99
C GLU A 468 11.86 32.17 -8.77
N TYR A 469 12.35 31.83 -7.57
CA TYR A 469 12.01 32.55 -6.35
C TYR A 469 12.52 34.00 -6.39
N ILE A 470 13.77 34.22 -6.78
CA ILE A 470 14.36 35.56 -6.89
C ILE A 470 13.58 36.41 -7.90
N ALA A 471 13.18 35.84 -9.04
CA ALA A 471 12.38 36.55 -10.03
C ALA A 471 11.02 36.98 -9.45
N MET A 472 10.33 36.09 -8.74
CA MET A 472 9.05 36.37 -8.08
C MET A 472 9.18 37.44 -7.00
N GLU A 473 10.21 37.37 -6.15
CA GLU A 473 10.48 38.40 -5.13
C GLU A 473 10.80 39.77 -5.75
N LYS A 474 11.49 39.79 -6.90
CA LYS A 474 11.78 41.01 -7.64
C LYS A 474 10.51 41.60 -8.27
N GLU A 475 9.65 40.76 -8.86
CA GLU A 475 8.34 41.16 -9.40
C GLU A 475 7.47 41.77 -8.30
N LEU A 476 7.39 41.11 -7.15
CA LEU A 476 6.64 41.60 -5.99
C LEU A 476 7.21 42.91 -5.43
N LYS A 477 8.54 43.03 -5.33
CA LYS A 477 9.21 44.27 -4.90
C LYS A 477 8.88 45.42 -5.86
N ASN A 478 8.97 45.20 -7.17
CA ASN A 478 8.63 46.22 -8.16
C ASN A 478 7.16 46.65 -8.05
N LEU A 479 6.24 45.73 -7.74
CA LEU A 479 4.85 46.08 -7.50
C LEU A 479 4.69 46.91 -6.22
N TYR A 480 5.36 46.56 -5.12
CA TYR A 480 5.35 47.40 -3.91
C TYR A 480 5.88 48.80 -4.16
N ASP A 481 6.96 48.92 -4.93
CA ASP A 481 7.52 50.23 -5.30
C ASP A 481 6.50 51.03 -6.14
N ARG A 482 5.80 50.39 -7.09
CA ARG A 482 4.71 51.02 -7.86
C ARG A 482 3.56 51.48 -6.96
N ILE A 483 3.07 50.62 -6.07
CA ILE A 483 1.99 50.93 -5.12
C ILE A 483 2.40 52.11 -4.22
N PHE A 484 3.63 52.08 -3.70
CA PHE A 484 4.16 53.16 -2.87
C PHE A 484 4.20 54.50 -3.61
N GLN A 485 4.70 54.52 -4.85
CA GLN A 485 4.75 55.75 -5.66
C GLN A 485 3.36 56.27 -5.99
N GLU A 486 2.41 55.40 -6.31
CA GLU A 486 1.03 55.78 -6.60
C GLU A 486 0.34 56.37 -5.37
N LEU A 487 0.44 55.71 -4.20
CA LEU A 487 -0.11 56.24 -2.96
C LEU A 487 0.54 57.58 -2.59
N LYS A 488 1.86 57.71 -2.77
CA LYS A 488 2.57 58.96 -2.50
C LYS A 488 2.17 60.08 -3.45
N SER A 489 2.00 59.79 -4.74
CA SER A 489 1.50 60.77 -5.71
C SER A 489 0.10 61.25 -5.35
N ARG A 490 -0.77 60.35 -4.87
CA ARG A 490 -2.10 60.70 -4.38
C ARG A 490 -2.06 61.54 -3.11
N GLN A 491 -1.12 61.27 -2.20
CA GLN A 491 -0.87 62.13 -1.03
C GLN A 491 -0.41 63.53 -1.45
N GLU A 492 0.54 63.64 -2.37
CA GLU A 492 1.03 64.92 -2.89
C GLU A 492 -0.06 65.72 -3.64
N SER A 493 -1.01 65.03 -4.29
CA SER A 493 -2.17 65.65 -4.95
C SER A 493 -3.30 66.08 -3.99
N GLY A 494 -3.19 65.76 -2.70
CA GLY A 494 -4.22 66.02 -1.69
C GLY A 494 -5.40 65.05 -1.67
N GLN A 495 -5.32 63.93 -2.42
CA GLN A 495 -6.33 62.86 -2.39
C GLN A 495 -6.19 61.97 -1.15
N ILE A 496 -4.97 61.83 -0.62
CA ILE A 496 -4.68 61.16 0.65
C ILE A 496 -4.23 62.24 1.65
N PRO A 497 -4.81 62.31 2.86
CA PRO A 497 -4.36 63.25 3.88
C PRO A 497 -2.88 63.08 4.27
N ASP A 498 -2.19 64.18 4.57
CA ASP A 498 -0.77 64.20 4.95
C ASP A 498 -0.47 63.44 6.26
N ASP A 499 -1.47 63.25 7.12
CA ASP A 499 -1.35 62.51 8.39
C ASP A 499 -1.38 60.98 8.20
N VAL A 500 -1.77 60.50 7.01
CA VAL A 500 -1.79 59.07 6.71
C VAL A 500 -0.39 58.59 6.35
N ALA A 501 0.22 57.82 7.25
CA ALA A 501 1.55 57.26 7.03
C ALA A 501 1.52 56.14 5.98
N ILE A 502 2.17 56.37 4.84
CA ILE A 502 2.36 55.34 3.81
C ILE A 502 3.54 54.45 4.23
N PRO A 503 3.33 53.14 4.41
CA PRO A 503 4.41 52.22 4.81
C PRO A 503 5.48 52.17 3.72
N TRP A 504 6.76 52.08 4.08
CA TRP A 504 7.88 51.91 3.14
C TRP A 504 8.48 50.50 3.22
N GLY A 505 8.76 49.87 2.08
CA GLY A 505 9.36 48.53 1.97
C GLY A 505 8.36 47.39 1.79
N TYR A 506 8.87 46.15 1.76
CA TYR A 506 8.10 44.94 1.46
C TYR A 506 8.16 43.96 2.65
N SER A 507 7.00 43.65 3.25
CA SER A 507 6.84 42.58 4.26
C SER A 507 5.37 42.12 4.27
N GLY A 508 5.08 40.94 4.83
CA GLY A 508 3.70 40.43 4.93
C GLY A 508 2.76 41.37 5.68
N GLN A 509 3.24 41.97 6.78
CA GLN A 509 2.48 42.99 7.53
C GLN A 509 2.23 44.25 6.69
N LYS A 510 3.23 44.69 5.91
CA LYS A 510 3.10 45.85 5.02
C LYS A 510 2.12 45.56 3.87
N ALA A 511 2.06 44.33 3.37
CA ALA A 511 1.09 43.91 2.36
C ALA A 511 -0.34 44.23 2.79
N ALA A 512 -0.71 43.86 4.02
CA ALA A 512 -2.04 44.13 4.57
C ALA A 512 -2.31 45.63 4.74
N LEU A 513 -1.29 46.43 5.11
CA LEU A 513 -1.43 47.89 5.18
C LEU A 513 -1.61 48.52 3.78
N TYR A 514 -0.85 48.07 2.78
CA TYR A 514 -1.02 48.51 1.41
C TYR A 514 -2.41 48.14 0.86
N GLN A 515 -2.90 46.92 1.11
CA GLN A 515 -4.27 46.52 0.71
C GLN A 515 -5.33 47.43 1.33
N LYS A 516 -5.23 47.74 2.64
CA LYS A 516 -6.15 48.68 3.30
C LYS A 516 -6.12 50.07 2.67
N LEU A 517 -4.94 50.59 2.36
CA LEU A 517 -4.79 51.90 1.72
C LEU A 517 -5.31 51.89 0.27
N MET A 518 -4.98 50.86 -0.51
CA MET A 518 -5.45 50.72 -1.89
C MET A 518 -6.98 50.64 -1.96
N SER A 519 -7.59 49.85 -1.07
CA SER A 519 -9.05 49.74 -0.95
C SER A 519 -9.68 51.09 -0.53
N ALA A 520 -9.08 51.79 0.44
CA ALA A 520 -9.59 53.09 0.91
C ALA A 520 -9.52 54.20 -0.14
N TYR A 521 -8.55 54.15 -1.06
CA TYR A 521 -8.30 55.19 -2.05
C TYR A 521 -8.57 54.78 -3.50
N GLY A 522 -9.30 53.67 -3.72
CA GLY A 522 -9.79 53.26 -5.04
C GLY A 522 -8.70 52.79 -6.01
N LEU A 523 -7.73 52.01 -5.53
CA LEU A 523 -6.66 51.40 -6.33
C LEU A 523 -6.91 49.89 -6.56
N GLY A 524 -8.12 49.54 -7.00
CA GLY A 524 -8.56 48.14 -7.14
C GLY A 524 -7.67 47.29 -8.05
N GLU A 525 -7.22 47.82 -9.19
CA GLU A 525 -6.35 47.08 -10.12
C GLU A 525 -5.02 46.66 -9.49
N LEU A 526 -4.40 47.54 -8.69
CA LEU A 526 -3.15 47.22 -7.99
C LEU A 526 -3.38 46.28 -6.80
N GLU A 527 -4.56 46.34 -6.17
CA GLU A 527 -4.97 45.41 -5.12
C GLU A 527 -5.12 43.99 -5.68
N ASP A 528 -5.79 43.84 -6.82
CA ASP A 528 -5.95 42.56 -7.52
C ASP A 528 -4.61 42.03 -8.03
N GLU A 529 -3.75 42.89 -8.60
CA GLU A 529 -2.40 42.53 -9.03
C GLU A 529 -1.55 42.02 -7.84
N LEU A 530 -1.63 42.68 -6.69
CA LEU A 530 -0.94 42.28 -5.47
C LEU A 530 -1.47 40.95 -4.93
N ALA A 531 -2.80 40.78 -4.86
CA ALA A 531 -3.42 39.55 -4.40
C ALA A 531 -3.04 38.35 -5.30
N SER A 532 -3.06 38.55 -6.62
CA SER A 532 -2.64 37.56 -7.62
C SER A 532 -1.17 37.18 -7.46
N LEU A 533 -0.26 38.16 -7.31
CA LEU A 533 1.16 37.90 -7.10
C LEU A 533 1.44 37.20 -5.77
N LEU A 534 0.76 37.56 -4.68
CA LEU A 534 0.90 36.88 -3.40
C LEU A 534 0.42 35.41 -3.49
N ALA A 535 -0.66 35.14 -4.23
CA ALA A 535 -1.14 33.78 -4.48
C ALA A 535 -0.14 32.97 -5.33
N ARG A 536 0.40 33.57 -6.41
CA ARG A 536 1.46 32.97 -7.25
C ARG A 536 2.71 32.68 -6.42
N ARG A 537 3.17 33.63 -5.60
CA ARG A 537 4.29 33.47 -4.67
C ARG A 537 4.08 32.32 -3.70
N LYS A 538 2.89 32.20 -3.09
CA LYS A 538 2.57 31.10 -2.15
C LYS A 538 2.63 29.74 -2.84
N THR A 539 2.06 29.63 -4.04
CA THR A 539 2.09 28.39 -4.84
C THR A 539 3.51 28.03 -5.27
N LEU A 540 4.29 29.01 -5.75
CA LEU A 540 5.70 28.83 -6.11
C LEU A 540 6.53 28.41 -4.90
N HIS A 541 6.38 29.08 -3.76
CA HIS A 541 7.08 28.76 -2.52
C HIS A 541 6.82 27.31 -2.08
N LYS A 542 5.55 26.86 -2.11
CA LYS A 542 5.18 25.47 -1.82
C LYS A 542 5.84 24.49 -2.80
N SER A 543 5.79 24.80 -4.10
CA SER A 543 6.40 23.98 -5.16
C SER A 543 7.93 23.85 -4.97
N LEU A 544 8.63 24.96 -4.78
CA LEU A 544 10.07 25.01 -4.58
C LEU A 544 10.49 24.32 -3.28
N ARG A 545 9.78 24.56 -2.18
CA ARG A 545 10.03 23.88 -0.89
C ARG A 545 9.92 22.37 -1.06
N ASN A 546 8.91 21.87 -1.76
CA ASN A 546 8.74 20.45 -2.03
C ASN A 546 9.85 19.91 -2.95
N ARG A 547 10.23 20.65 -4.00
CA ARG A 547 11.35 20.33 -4.89
C ARG A 547 12.65 20.17 -4.10
N PHE A 548 13.03 21.19 -3.31
CA PHE A 548 14.25 21.16 -2.51
C PHE A 548 14.23 20.12 -1.39
N ARG A 549 13.09 19.88 -0.75
CA ARG A 549 12.94 18.81 0.24
C ARG A 549 13.21 17.44 -0.40
N ASN A 550 12.75 17.23 -1.63
CA ASN A 550 12.98 15.99 -2.37
C ASN A 550 14.44 15.84 -2.84
N GLU A 551 15.07 16.94 -3.27
CA GLU A 551 16.49 16.96 -3.60
C GLU A 551 17.37 16.67 -2.38
N ALA A 552 17.11 17.35 -1.26
CA ALA A 552 17.80 17.09 0.00
C ALA A 552 17.62 15.63 0.44
N LEU A 553 16.42 15.08 0.34
CA LEU A 553 16.17 13.67 0.66
C LEU A 553 16.97 12.73 -0.24
N LYS A 554 17.14 13.04 -1.53
CA LYS A 554 18.01 12.28 -2.43
C LYS A 554 19.48 12.38 -2.02
N GLU A 555 19.96 13.60 -1.74
CA GLU A 555 21.32 13.86 -1.29
C GLU A 555 21.62 13.07 0.00
N PHE A 556 20.74 13.12 1.01
CA PHE A 556 20.86 12.34 2.24
C PHE A 556 20.86 10.83 1.99
N GLN A 557 20.04 10.33 1.06
CA GLN A 557 20.03 8.91 0.70
C GLN A 557 21.33 8.48 0.04
N GLU A 558 21.86 9.29 -0.87
CA GLU A 558 23.13 9.03 -1.54
C GLU A 558 24.32 9.09 -0.58
N GLU A 559 24.33 10.07 0.33
CA GLU A 559 25.34 10.20 1.37
C GLU A 559 25.30 9.00 2.34
N ASN A 560 24.11 8.64 2.83
CA ASN A 560 23.95 7.47 3.69
C ASN A 560 24.39 6.18 2.95
N LYS A 561 24.07 6.06 1.66
CA LYS A 561 24.55 4.96 0.81
C LYS A 561 26.08 4.95 0.70
N LYS A 562 26.73 6.11 0.49
CA LYS A 562 28.19 6.26 0.47
C LYS A 562 28.82 5.87 1.81
N ASN A 563 28.25 6.33 2.92
CA ASN A 563 28.70 6.01 4.28
C ASN A 563 28.59 4.51 4.56
N LEU A 564 27.47 3.88 4.21
CA LEU A 564 27.30 2.43 4.31
C LEU A 564 28.29 1.66 3.43
N LYS A 565 28.58 2.16 2.23
CA LYS A 565 29.60 1.57 1.35
C LYS A 565 31.00 1.70 1.95
N ALA A 566 31.34 2.85 2.51
CA ALA A 566 32.62 3.10 3.17
C ALA A 566 32.79 2.17 4.40
N LEU A 567 31.78 2.06 5.26
CA LEU A 567 31.77 1.13 6.40
C LEU A 567 31.94 -0.33 5.95
N LYS A 568 31.21 -0.76 4.92
CA LYS A 568 31.36 -2.12 4.35
C LYS A 568 32.75 -2.36 3.75
N THR A 569 33.35 -1.36 3.12
CA THR A 569 34.68 -1.47 2.50
C THR A 569 35.76 -1.48 3.58
N GLY A 570 35.61 -0.67 4.63
CA GLY A 570 36.46 -0.68 5.82
C GLY A 570 36.44 -2.04 6.54
N ALA A 571 35.25 -2.62 6.73
CA ALA A 571 35.10 -3.95 7.33
C ALA A 571 35.69 -5.09 6.47
N LYS A 572 35.80 -4.89 5.14
CA LYS A 572 36.41 -5.84 4.22
C LYS A 572 37.91 -5.65 4.03
N ARG A 573 38.51 -4.55 4.52
CA ARG A 573 39.96 -4.38 4.44
C ARG A 573 40.61 -5.51 5.27
N PRO A 574 41.40 -6.40 4.65
CA PRO A 574 42.09 -7.43 5.41
C PRO A 574 42.96 -6.72 6.44
N VAL A 575 42.76 -7.05 7.71
CA VAL A 575 43.68 -6.65 8.78
C VAL A 575 45.01 -7.29 8.42
N PHE A 576 45.95 -6.48 7.94
CA PHE A 576 47.30 -6.91 7.61
C PHE A 576 48.06 -7.22 8.91
N GLY A 577 47.74 -8.37 9.51
CA GLY A 577 48.61 -9.12 10.41
C GLY A 577 49.21 -10.28 9.63
N LYS A 578 50.49 -10.58 9.84
CA LYS A 578 51.37 -11.48 9.08
C LYS A 578 50.89 -12.95 8.97
N GLY A 579 49.77 -13.20 8.29
CA GLY A 579 49.29 -14.52 7.89
C GLY A 579 49.25 -14.59 6.37
N ARG A 580 49.98 -15.56 5.81
CA ARG A 580 50.12 -15.79 4.36
C ARG A 580 48.74 -16.01 3.72
N GLN A 581 48.25 -15.09 2.90
CA GLN A 581 47.05 -15.33 2.09
C GLN A 581 47.37 -16.34 0.96
N PRO A 582 46.48 -17.31 0.67
CA PRO A 582 46.67 -18.25 -0.43
C PRO A 582 46.67 -17.54 -1.79
N GLU A 583 47.61 -17.91 -2.67
CA GLU A 583 47.93 -17.22 -3.94
C GLU A 583 46.78 -17.15 -4.97
N GLY A 584 45.61 -17.75 -4.71
CA GLY A 584 44.47 -17.79 -5.64
C GLY A 584 43.47 -16.62 -5.58
N PHE A 585 43.59 -15.69 -4.63
CA PHE A 585 42.54 -14.68 -4.37
C PHE A 585 42.83 -13.25 -4.89
N ARG A 586 43.93 -13.04 -5.62
CA ARG A 586 44.44 -11.68 -5.93
C ARG A 586 43.75 -10.93 -7.08
N ASN A 587 42.84 -11.55 -7.84
CA ASN A 587 42.28 -10.94 -9.06
C ASN A 587 40.75 -10.83 -9.10
N LEU A 588 40.07 -10.73 -7.95
CA LEU A 588 38.63 -10.39 -7.94
C LEU A 588 38.47 -8.88 -8.14
N ASP A 589 38.28 -8.52 -9.40
CA ASP A 589 38.08 -7.16 -9.90
C ASP A 589 36.92 -6.45 -9.14
N THR A 590 37.24 -5.28 -8.58
CA THR A 590 36.29 -4.46 -7.80
C THR A 590 35.33 -3.67 -8.70
N SER A 591 35.59 -3.62 -10.00
CA SER A 591 34.77 -2.95 -11.01
C SER A 591 33.31 -3.45 -11.04
N ALA A 592 33.10 -4.74 -10.81
CA ALA A 592 31.76 -5.35 -10.78
C ALA A 592 30.91 -4.87 -9.59
N ALA A 593 31.55 -4.55 -8.46
CA ALA A 593 30.85 -4.00 -7.30
C ALA A 593 30.43 -2.55 -7.55
N ASP A 594 31.23 -1.77 -8.28
CA ASP A 594 30.93 -0.39 -8.64
C ASP A 594 29.85 -0.29 -9.73
N ALA A 595 29.91 -1.14 -10.76
CA ALA A 595 28.86 -1.23 -11.78
C ALA A 595 27.49 -1.61 -11.18
N ALA A 596 27.50 -2.54 -10.22
CA ALA A 596 26.32 -2.96 -9.50
C ALA A 596 25.70 -1.81 -8.67
N ILE A 597 26.52 -0.94 -8.10
CA ILE A 597 26.08 0.22 -7.32
C ILE A 597 25.44 1.29 -8.21
N SER A 598 25.97 1.51 -9.42
CA SER A 598 25.38 2.41 -10.41
C SER A 598 24.11 1.87 -11.08
N ALA A 599 23.96 0.56 -11.22
CA ALA A 599 22.69 -0.03 -11.62
C ALA A 599 21.58 0.19 -10.56
N LEU A 600 21.95 0.19 -9.28
CA LEU A 600 21.07 0.50 -8.15
C LEU A 600 20.62 1.98 -8.14
N GLU A 601 21.47 2.90 -8.61
CA GLU A 601 21.16 4.33 -8.77
C GLU A 601 20.06 4.57 -9.81
N ARG A 602 20.13 3.90 -10.96
CA ARG A 602 19.12 4.04 -12.02
C ARG A 602 17.76 3.44 -11.64
N GLU A 603 17.72 2.38 -10.82
CA GLU A 603 16.46 1.74 -10.40
C GLU A 603 15.66 2.56 -9.35
N GLN A 604 16.30 3.41 -8.55
CA GLN A 604 15.62 4.14 -7.46
C GLN A 604 15.05 5.51 -7.86
N ALA A 605 15.65 6.18 -8.86
CA ALA A 605 15.23 7.50 -9.33
C ALA A 605 13.74 7.61 -9.77
N PRO A 606 13.11 6.62 -10.43
CA PRO A 606 11.72 6.73 -10.91
C PRO A 606 10.67 6.40 -9.83
N ILE A 607 11.03 5.61 -8.83
CA ILE A 607 10.15 5.32 -7.66
C ILE A 607 9.89 6.62 -6.88
N MET A 608 10.80 7.58 -6.96
CA MET A 608 10.61 8.92 -6.43
C MET A 608 9.69 9.77 -7.30
N GLN A 609 9.76 9.65 -8.62
CA GLN A 609 8.86 10.38 -9.54
C GLN A 609 7.39 9.95 -9.42
N ARG A 610 7.08 8.71 -9.02
CA ARG A 610 5.68 8.26 -8.81
C ARG A 610 5.04 8.71 -7.49
N GLN A 611 5.82 9.25 -6.55
CA GLN A 611 5.29 9.86 -5.32
C GLN A 611 5.26 11.40 -5.42
N ASN A 612 5.53 11.93 -6.62
CA ASN A 612 5.55 13.36 -6.93
C ASN A 612 4.21 13.92 -7.46
N LEU A 613 3.09 13.20 -7.30
CA LEU A 613 1.77 13.80 -7.54
C LEU A 613 0.95 13.77 -6.24
N ASP A 614 0.83 14.97 -5.64
CA ASP A 614 -0.29 15.48 -4.84
C ASP A 614 -0.57 15.04 -3.39
N ASP A 615 0.11 14.05 -2.79
CA ASP A 615 -0.28 13.62 -1.41
C ASP A 615 0.28 14.46 -0.24
N TYR A 616 0.97 15.57 -0.51
CA TYR A 616 1.28 16.60 0.50
C TYR A 616 0.57 17.91 0.14
N VAL A 617 -0.76 17.87 0.03
CA VAL A 617 -1.56 19.07 0.28
C VAL A 617 -1.41 19.37 1.77
N ASP A 618 -0.43 20.21 2.08
CA ASP A 618 -0.40 20.98 3.33
C ASP A 618 -1.77 21.67 3.46
N GLU A 619 -2.66 21.10 4.28
CA GLU A 619 -4.04 21.55 4.51
C GLU A 619 -4.08 22.77 5.48
N GLU A 620 -2.96 23.42 5.76
CA GLU A 620 -2.92 24.72 6.44
C GLU A 620 -3.17 25.90 5.46
N SER A 621 -4.24 25.79 4.68
CA SER A 621 -4.77 26.95 3.96
C SER A 621 -6.29 27.01 4.09
N ASP A 622 -6.75 27.51 5.23
CA ASP A 622 -7.93 28.36 5.23
C ASP A 622 -7.74 29.54 6.18
N ALA A 623 -8.39 30.65 5.83
CA ALA A 623 -8.03 32.03 6.12
C ALA A 623 -7.87 32.42 7.61
N GLY A 624 -6.76 33.11 7.91
CA GLY A 624 -6.67 34.03 9.04
C GLY A 624 -5.39 33.90 9.87
N VAL A 625 -4.40 34.74 9.55
CA VAL A 625 -3.16 35.00 10.28
C VAL A 625 -2.04 33.97 10.08
N ASP A 626 -0.92 34.49 9.56
CA ASP A 626 0.33 33.79 9.26
C ASP A 626 1.02 33.36 10.57
N ALA A 627 1.06 32.06 10.87
CA ALA A 627 1.72 31.53 12.07
C ALA A 627 3.25 31.66 11.99
N ASP A 628 3.81 31.66 10.77
CA ASP A 628 5.25 31.85 10.56
C ASP A 628 5.69 33.31 10.83
N VAL A 629 4.76 34.27 10.91
CA VAL A 629 5.02 35.68 11.28
C VAL A 629 4.85 35.94 12.79
N LEU A 630 4.22 35.02 13.52
CA LEU A 630 4.07 35.10 14.99
C LEU A 630 5.11 34.28 15.76
N GLU A 631 5.81 33.35 15.12
CA GLU A 631 6.86 32.55 15.76
C GLU A 631 8.21 33.28 15.91
N GLU A 632 8.39 34.47 15.33
CA GLU A 632 9.62 35.27 15.48
C GLU A 632 9.65 36.18 16.73
N GLU A 633 8.60 36.21 17.56
CA GLU A 633 8.51 37.12 18.74
C GLU A 633 8.46 36.44 20.12
N GLN A 634 8.86 35.17 20.25
CA GLN A 634 9.12 34.54 21.56
C GLN A 634 10.57 34.07 21.74
N GLU A 635 11.54 34.94 21.43
CA GLU A 635 12.86 34.90 22.04
C GLU A 635 12.83 35.64 23.40
N PHE A 636 12.25 34.99 24.41
CA PHE A 636 12.59 35.27 25.80
C PHE A 636 13.41 34.09 26.34
N THR A 637 14.68 34.38 26.57
CA THR A 637 15.66 33.65 27.40
C THR A 637 15.13 32.39 28.09
N ARG A 638 15.40 31.22 27.51
CA ARG A 638 15.49 29.96 28.26
C ARG A 638 16.67 30.10 29.22
N GLN A 639 16.41 30.59 30.43
CA GLN A 639 17.27 30.28 31.56
C GLN A 639 17.14 28.79 31.85
N GLU A 640 18.28 28.13 31.98
CA GLU A 640 18.34 26.76 32.47
C GLU A 640 17.64 26.71 33.83
N PRO A 641 16.89 25.63 34.14
CA PRO A 641 16.22 25.54 35.44
C PRO A 641 17.28 25.60 36.56
N GLU A 642 17.12 26.50 37.54
CA GLU A 642 18.04 26.67 38.69
C GLU A 642 18.37 25.35 39.42
N CYS A 643 17.54 24.31 39.29
CA CYS A 643 17.83 22.98 39.84
C CYS A 643 19.00 22.23 39.17
N TRP A 644 19.64 22.82 38.15
CA TRP A 644 20.81 22.26 37.47
C TRP A 644 22.14 22.88 37.94
N GLU A 645 22.12 24.02 38.65
CA GLU A 645 23.35 24.68 39.14
C GLU A 645 24.03 23.93 40.30
N ASP A 646 23.32 23.00 40.97
CA ASP A 646 23.83 22.24 42.12
C ASP A 646 24.32 20.81 41.77
N LEU A 647 24.32 20.41 40.50
CA LEU A 647 24.85 19.11 40.08
C LEU A 647 26.39 19.18 39.99
N GLY A 648 27.06 18.76 41.06
CA GLY A 648 28.53 18.72 41.10
C GLY A 648 29.16 17.90 39.96
N ASP A 649 30.38 18.26 39.57
CA ASP A 649 31.12 17.75 38.39
C ASP A 649 31.30 16.22 38.30
N ASP A 650 30.96 15.47 39.35
CA ASP A 650 30.95 14.00 39.40
C ASP A 650 29.53 13.45 39.60
N VAL A 651 28.67 13.60 38.60
CA VAL A 651 27.44 12.80 38.50
C VAL A 651 27.82 11.39 38.05
N THR A 652 28.05 10.50 39.01
CA THR A 652 28.22 9.07 38.71
C THR A 652 26.88 8.51 38.26
N ILE A 653 26.64 8.46 36.95
CA ILE A 653 25.51 7.75 36.36
C ILE A 653 25.75 6.26 36.63
N ARG A 654 25.17 5.74 37.73
CA ARG A 654 25.03 4.31 37.92
C ARG A 654 24.08 3.81 36.85
N VAL A 655 24.64 3.22 35.79
CA VAL A 655 23.89 2.35 34.90
C VAL A 655 23.65 1.07 35.68
N ASP A 656 22.61 1.08 36.50
CA ASP A 656 22.12 -0.10 37.19
C ASP A 656 21.76 -1.14 36.12
N ARG A 657 22.61 -2.17 35.98
CA ARG A 657 22.25 -3.43 35.33
C ARG A 657 21.17 -4.09 36.20
N VAL A 658 19.92 -3.71 35.98
CA VAL A 658 18.75 -4.34 36.57
C VAL A 658 17.86 -4.81 35.42
N ASP A 659 18.20 -5.98 34.88
CA ASP A 659 17.19 -6.94 34.48
C ASP A 659 17.09 -7.88 35.71
N GLU A 660 16.07 -7.78 36.56
CA GLU A 660 15.06 -8.86 36.66
C GLU A 660 13.78 -8.50 37.46
N GLU A 661 13.62 -7.26 37.95
CA GLU A 661 12.36 -6.80 38.55
C GLU A 661 11.72 -5.72 37.67
N GLY A 662 11.24 -6.13 36.50
CA GLY A 662 10.48 -5.22 35.63
C GLY A 662 9.24 -4.71 36.37
N GLU A 663 9.03 -3.39 36.37
CA GLU A 663 7.81 -2.78 36.89
C GLU A 663 6.59 -3.50 36.32
N VAL A 664 5.84 -4.16 37.19
CA VAL A 664 4.58 -4.81 36.82
C VAL A 664 3.64 -3.72 36.34
N ALA A 665 3.14 -3.85 35.11
CA ALA A 665 2.21 -2.90 34.55
C ALA A 665 0.99 -2.75 35.45
N GLN A 666 0.79 -1.54 35.98
CA GLN A 666 -0.42 -1.20 36.73
C GLN A 666 -1.63 -1.26 35.77
N PRO A 667 -2.72 -1.95 36.13
CA PRO A 667 -3.94 -2.05 35.31
C PRO A 667 -4.46 -0.68 34.84
N GLU A 668 -4.31 0.35 35.68
CA GLU A 668 -4.71 1.73 35.39
C GLU A 668 -3.91 2.32 34.23
N ALA A 669 -2.60 2.06 34.16
CA ALA A 669 -1.75 2.56 33.08
C ALA A 669 -2.13 1.93 31.73
N ARG A 670 -2.47 0.63 31.74
CA ARG A 670 -2.96 -0.07 30.54
C ARG A 670 -4.29 0.53 30.07
N LEU A 671 -5.20 0.78 31.01
CA LEU A 671 -6.49 1.37 30.73
C LEU A 671 -6.34 2.79 30.17
N GLN A 672 -5.48 3.60 30.78
CA GLN A 672 -5.18 4.95 30.33
C GLN A 672 -4.62 4.95 28.91
N PHE A 673 -3.64 4.07 28.63
CA PHE A 673 -3.12 3.90 27.27
C PHE A 673 -4.22 3.50 26.28
N LEU A 674 -5.11 2.57 26.64
CA LEU A 674 -6.21 2.17 25.77
C LEU A 674 -7.17 3.33 25.49
N LYS A 675 -7.52 4.11 26.52
CA LYS A 675 -8.37 5.30 26.39
C LYS A 675 -7.71 6.33 25.47
N GLU A 676 -6.42 6.61 25.64
CA GLU A 676 -5.66 7.49 24.76
C GLU A 676 -5.57 6.96 23.33
N TRP A 677 -5.29 5.67 23.17
CA TRP A 677 -5.26 5.01 21.87
C TRP A 677 -6.61 5.05 21.18
N ILE A 678 -7.73 4.90 21.88
CA ILE A 678 -9.08 5.03 21.29
C ILE A 678 -9.38 6.49 20.98
N ALA A 679 -9.21 7.38 21.95
CA ALA A 679 -9.58 8.79 21.89
C ALA A 679 -8.75 9.60 20.88
N LYS A 680 -7.52 9.16 20.58
CA LYS A 680 -6.71 9.74 19.50
C LYS A 680 -7.40 9.46 18.16
N GLY A 681 -8.38 10.27 17.76
CA GLY A 681 -8.95 10.26 16.42
C GLY A 681 -8.06 11.00 15.44
N ASP A 682 -8.43 10.99 14.15
CA ASP A 682 -8.06 12.14 13.32
C ASP A 682 -8.45 13.37 14.11
N SER A 683 -7.53 14.34 14.28
CA SER A 683 -7.93 15.65 14.83
C SER A 683 -9.16 16.01 14.03
N GLU A 684 -10.29 16.25 14.69
CA GLU A 684 -11.50 16.67 14.00
C GLU A 684 -11.08 17.85 13.14
N ILE A 685 -10.79 17.62 11.85
CA ILE A 685 -10.99 18.64 10.82
C ILE A 685 -12.45 18.93 11.10
N PRO A 686 -12.80 20.07 11.72
CA PRO A 686 -14.11 20.25 12.31
C PRO A 686 -15.06 19.80 11.23
N THR A 687 -15.74 18.67 11.43
CA THR A 687 -16.84 18.35 10.55
C THR A 687 -17.73 19.52 10.84
N SER A 688 -17.80 20.46 9.91
CA SER A 688 -18.22 21.81 10.19
C SER A 688 -19.72 21.87 10.55
N GLY A 689 -20.33 20.70 10.81
CA GLY A 689 -21.75 20.48 10.93
C GLY A 689 -22.48 20.74 9.62
N LEU A 690 -21.74 21.05 8.54
CA LEU A 690 -22.34 21.63 7.35
C LEU A 690 -23.09 20.56 6.59
N ARG A 691 -24.38 20.80 6.43
CA ARG A 691 -25.22 20.07 5.50
C ARG A 691 -25.16 20.81 4.17
N CYS A 692 -25.22 20.08 3.07
CA CYS A 692 -25.23 20.73 1.77
C CYS A 692 -26.55 21.49 1.58
N PRO A 693 -26.54 22.83 1.46
CA PRO A 693 -27.77 23.60 1.33
C PRO A 693 -28.52 23.24 0.04
N ARG A 694 -27.79 22.88 -1.03
CA ARG A 694 -28.37 22.41 -2.29
C ARG A 694 -29.05 21.04 -2.14
N CYS A 695 -28.49 20.10 -1.36
CA CYS A 695 -29.18 18.84 -1.04
C CYS A 695 -30.46 19.10 -0.25
N GLN A 696 -30.39 19.98 0.76
CA GLN A 696 -31.55 20.28 1.61
C GLN A 696 -32.69 20.92 0.83
N ALA A 697 -32.37 21.82 -0.10
CA ALA A 697 -33.34 22.48 -0.97
C ALA A 697 -33.88 21.57 -2.09
N ASP A 698 -33.11 20.58 -2.55
CA ASP A 698 -33.50 19.71 -3.66
C ASP A 698 -34.57 18.67 -3.22
N PRO A 699 -35.82 18.77 -3.71
CA PRO A 699 -36.88 17.83 -3.35
C PRO A 699 -36.65 16.42 -3.91
N THR A 700 -35.78 16.26 -4.91
CA THR A 700 -35.47 14.98 -5.55
C THR A 700 -34.38 14.18 -4.81
N THR A 701 -33.71 14.83 -3.84
CA THR A 701 -32.66 14.20 -3.04
C THR A 701 -33.26 13.44 -1.85
N SER A 702 -32.76 12.23 -1.57
CA SER A 702 -33.23 11.40 -0.46
C SER A 702 -32.89 12.01 0.91
N ASP A 703 -33.71 11.76 1.93
CA ASP A 703 -33.48 12.29 3.29
C ASP A 703 -32.09 11.93 3.86
N ALA A 704 -31.59 10.73 3.56
CA ALA A 704 -30.26 10.31 3.98
C ALA A 704 -29.15 11.25 3.45
N GLU A 705 -29.23 11.67 2.18
CA GLU A 705 -28.30 12.64 1.56
C GLU A 705 -28.54 14.06 2.10
N LYS A 706 -29.78 14.43 2.43
CA LYS A 706 -30.11 15.74 3.04
C LYS A 706 -29.56 15.89 4.46
N THR A 707 -29.55 14.80 5.23
CA THR A 707 -29.01 14.78 6.59
C THR A 707 -27.51 14.53 6.65
N ARG A 708 -26.87 14.28 5.50
CA ARG A 708 -25.45 14.01 5.42
C ARG A 708 -24.65 15.24 5.83
N VAL A 709 -23.76 15.05 6.79
CA VAL A 709 -22.87 16.10 7.29
C VAL A 709 -21.54 16.01 6.55
N TYR A 710 -21.04 17.17 6.13
CA TYR A 710 -19.79 17.33 5.40
C TYR A 710 -18.80 18.16 6.23
N ALA A 711 -17.51 17.84 6.11
CA ALA A 711 -16.45 18.81 6.37
C ALA A 711 -16.41 19.83 5.22
N LEU A 712 -16.01 21.08 5.48
CA LEU A 712 -16.03 22.17 4.49
C LEU A 712 -15.36 21.80 3.15
N ALA A 713 -14.17 21.19 3.19
CA ALA A 713 -13.48 20.74 1.98
C ALA A 713 -14.30 19.71 1.18
N ARG A 714 -14.94 18.75 1.87
CA ARG A 714 -15.82 17.76 1.21
C ARG A 714 -17.12 18.38 0.72
N LEU A 715 -17.65 19.36 1.42
CA LEU A 715 -18.81 20.13 0.96
C LEU A 715 -18.46 20.87 -0.32
N ASN A 716 -17.31 21.52 -0.38
CA ASN A 716 -16.84 22.23 -1.58
C ASN A 716 -16.66 21.27 -2.76
N ILE A 717 -16.06 20.10 -2.56
CA ILE A 717 -15.98 19.07 -3.61
C ILE A 717 -17.38 18.63 -4.03
N HIS A 718 -18.26 18.32 -3.09
CA HIS A 718 -19.64 17.92 -3.37
C HIS A 718 -20.41 18.97 -4.17
N LEU A 719 -20.27 20.25 -3.81
CA LEU A 719 -20.88 21.38 -4.51
C LEU A 719 -20.34 21.57 -5.93
N LYS A 720 -19.07 21.21 -6.17
CA LYS A 720 -18.44 21.22 -7.51
C LYS A 720 -18.81 20.01 -8.37
N THR A 721 -19.32 18.93 -7.79
CA THR A 721 -19.75 17.76 -8.59
C THR A 721 -21.05 18.03 -9.33
N ASP A 722 -21.27 17.28 -10.41
CA ASP A 722 -22.51 17.30 -11.19
C ASP A 722 -23.74 16.82 -10.39
N PHE A 723 -23.57 16.40 -9.13
CA PHE A 723 -24.69 15.94 -8.29
C PHE A 723 -25.82 16.96 -8.20
N HIS A 724 -25.49 18.26 -8.16
CA HIS A 724 -26.44 19.36 -8.14
C HIS A 724 -26.78 19.91 -9.52
N SER A 725 -26.21 19.37 -10.60
CA SER A 725 -26.60 19.76 -11.96
C SER A 725 -28.09 19.55 -12.16
N ARG A 726 -28.70 20.42 -12.96
CA ARG A 726 -30.13 20.33 -13.29
C ARG A 726 -30.47 19.01 -13.96
N GLU A 727 -29.58 18.51 -14.80
CA GLU A 727 -29.73 17.20 -15.43
C GLU A 727 -29.80 16.07 -14.38
N GLN A 728 -28.92 16.05 -13.38
CA GLN A 728 -28.99 15.02 -12.33
C GLN A 728 -30.25 15.16 -11.46
N GLN A 729 -30.73 16.39 -11.22
CA GLN A 729 -32.02 16.62 -10.54
C GLN A 729 -33.18 16.04 -11.35
N LEU A 730 -33.25 16.34 -12.65
CA LEU A 730 -34.26 15.77 -13.56
C LEU A 730 -34.15 14.23 -13.62
N ARG A 731 -32.93 13.68 -13.60
CA ARG A 731 -32.69 12.22 -13.57
C ARG A 731 -33.17 11.56 -12.28
N ARG A 732 -33.22 12.30 -11.16
CA ARG A 732 -33.78 11.85 -9.89
C ARG A 732 -35.30 12.00 -9.88
N ALA A 733 -35.84 13.15 -10.29
CA ALA A 733 -37.27 13.38 -10.46
C ALA A 733 -37.92 12.32 -11.35
N TRP A 734 -37.35 12.03 -12.53
CA TRP A 734 -37.87 11.00 -13.43
C TRP A 734 -37.96 9.61 -12.77
N ARG A 735 -36.97 9.25 -11.93
CA ARG A 735 -36.99 7.99 -11.16
C ARG A 735 -38.10 7.97 -10.11
N ILE A 736 -38.34 9.10 -9.46
CA ILE A 736 -39.42 9.26 -8.47
C ILE A 736 -40.78 9.14 -9.17
N ASP A 737 -40.98 9.82 -10.30
CA ASP A 737 -42.23 9.79 -11.06
C ASP A 737 -42.51 8.42 -11.67
N GLN A 738 -41.47 7.74 -12.16
CA GLN A 738 -41.60 6.36 -12.64
C GLN A 738 -41.99 5.40 -11.52
N ALA A 739 -41.40 5.56 -10.32
CA ALA A 739 -41.76 4.75 -9.16
C ALA A 739 -43.19 5.04 -8.67
N ALA A 740 -43.62 6.31 -8.71
CA ALA A 740 -44.94 6.73 -8.24
C ALA A 740 -46.08 6.32 -9.20
N SER A 741 -45.85 6.42 -10.51
CA SER A 741 -46.89 6.15 -11.53
C SER A 741 -47.15 4.66 -11.76
N ASN A 742 -46.28 3.77 -11.25
CA ASN A 742 -46.31 2.32 -11.49
C ASN A 742 -46.44 1.96 -12.99
N SER A 743 -46.05 2.90 -13.85
CA SER A 743 -46.23 2.92 -15.29
C SER A 743 -44.84 2.85 -15.91
N GLN A 744 -44.68 2.06 -16.98
CA GLN A 744 -43.43 2.06 -17.76
C GLN A 744 -43.21 3.37 -18.53
N ARG A 745 -44.21 4.27 -18.53
CA ARG A 745 -44.21 5.55 -19.23
C ARG A 745 -44.25 6.72 -18.26
N THR A 746 -43.31 7.63 -18.40
CA THR A 746 -43.28 8.90 -17.67
C THR A 746 -43.59 10.05 -18.64
N PRO A 747 -44.56 10.92 -18.35
CA PRO A 747 -44.82 12.09 -19.18
C PRO A 747 -43.72 13.15 -19.00
N CYS A 748 -43.43 13.91 -20.05
CA CYS A 748 -42.64 15.12 -19.95
C CYS A 748 -43.42 16.17 -19.16
N PRO A 749 -42.83 16.80 -18.11
CA PRO A 749 -43.53 17.83 -17.34
C PRO A 749 -43.85 19.09 -18.17
N CYS A 750 -43.11 19.33 -19.25
CA CYS A 750 -43.25 20.53 -20.07
C CYS A 750 -44.31 20.37 -21.18
N CYS A 751 -44.33 19.23 -21.89
CA CYS A 751 -45.23 19.01 -23.02
C CYS A 751 -46.20 17.82 -22.88
N GLY A 752 -46.10 17.03 -21.83
CA GLY A 752 -46.98 15.88 -21.57
C GLY A 752 -46.71 14.62 -22.41
N ILE A 753 -45.71 14.62 -23.30
CA ILE A 753 -45.37 13.44 -24.13
C ILE A 753 -44.82 12.31 -23.25
N PHE A 754 -45.30 11.08 -23.47
CA PHE A 754 -44.90 9.92 -22.69
C PHE A 754 -43.69 9.18 -23.28
N PHE A 755 -42.71 8.87 -22.42
CA PHE A 755 -41.48 8.18 -22.82
C PHE A 755 -41.35 6.82 -22.11
N ASN A 756 -40.98 5.77 -22.87
CA ASN A 756 -40.77 4.40 -22.36
C ASN A 756 -39.36 4.17 -21.77
N GLY A 757 -38.53 5.21 -21.68
CA GLY A 757 -37.15 5.05 -21.25
C GLY A 757 -36.45 6.37 -20.98
N ARG A 758 -35.51 6.31 -20.03
CA ARG A 758 -34.73 7.47 -19.57
C ARG A 758 -34.00 8.17 -20.71
N THR A 759 -33.32 7.43 -21.59
CA THR A 759 -32.52 8.04 -22.67
C THR A 759 -33.38 8.83 -23.65
N ALA A 760 -34.56 8.32 -24.01
CA ALA A 760 -35.49 9.01 -24.91
C ALA A 760 -36.08 10.27 -24.25
N PHE A 761 -36.38 10.21 -22.94
CA PHE A 761 -36.86 11.36 -22.18
C PHE A 761 -35.82 12.48 -22.13
N PHE A 762 -34.55 12.17 -21.83
CA PHE A 762 -33.49 13.19 -21.78
C PHE A 762 -33.12 13.73 -23.16
N LYS A 763 -33.10 12.87 -24.19
CA LYS A 763 -32.93 13.32 -25.57
C LYS A 763 -34.03 14.32 -25.96
N HIS A 764 -35.28 14.01 -25.64
CA HIS A 764 -36.39 14.93 -25.87
C HIS A 764 -36.26 16.23 -25.07
N LEU A 765 -35.85 16.18 -23.80
CA LEU A 765 -35.63 17.41 -23.03
C LEU A 765 -34.54 18.28 -23.68
N HIS A 766 -33.41 17.71 -24.13
CA HIS A 766 -32.37 18.50 -24.79
C HIS A 766 -32.83 19.12 -26.12
N GLU A 767 -33.66 18.39 -26.88
CA GLU A 767 -34.09 18.83 -28.21
C GLU A 767 -35.29 19.79 -28.17
N ALA A 768 -36.26 19.53 -27.29
CA ALA A 768 -37.54 20.24 -27.26
C ALA A 768 -37.68 21.21 -26.09
N HIS A 769 -36.91 21.03 -25.02
CA HIS A 769 -36.95 21.84 -23.80
C HIS A 769 -35.55 22.22 -23.29
N PRO A 770 -34.66 22.78 -24.14
CA PRO A 770 -33.33 23.18 -23.71
C PRO A 770 -33.38 24.19 -22.55
N GLU A 771 -34.46 24.97 -22.42
CA GLU A 771 -34.69 25.89 -21.30
C GLU A 771 -34.72 25.20 -19.93
N GLU A 772 -35.00 23.90 -19.87
CA GLU A 772 -34.96 23.13 -18.63
C GLU A 772 -33.54 22.80 -18.16
N PHE A 773 -32.53 23.03 -18.99
CA PHE A 773 -31.12 22.96 -18.64
C PHE A 773 -30.59 24.39 -18.50
N TRP A 774 -30.34 24.81 -17.26
CA TRP A 774 -29.79 26.14 -16.96
C TRP A 774 -28.33 26.24 -17.46
N GLU A 775 -28.14 26.39 -18.76
CA GLU A 775 -26.83 26.71 -19.37
C GLU A 775 -26.72 28.21 -19.72
N GLY A 776 -27.71 29.02 -19.33
CA GLY A 776 -27.78 30.46 -19.63
C GLY A 776 -27.16 31.38 -18.58
N GLY A 777 -25.99 31.03 -18.04
CA GLY A 777 -25.09 32.06 -17.52
C GLY A 777 -24.16 32.39 -18.67
N GLU A 778 -24.29 33.58 -19.27
CA GLU A 778 -23.33 34.10 -20.25
C GLU A 778 -21.93 33.93 -19.65
N GLU A 779 -21.22 32.87 -20.06
CA GLU A 779 -19.78 32.78 -19.82
C GLU A 779 -19.19 33.95 -20.59
N GLU A 780 -18.75 34.97 -19.85
CA GLU A 780 -17.78 35.93 -20.35
C GLU A 780 -16.66 35.11 -20.98
N SER A 781 -16.65 35.16 -22.32
CA SER A 781 -15.65 34.57 -23.17
C SER A 781 -14.30 35.20 -22.80
N ASP A 782 -13.60 34.59 -21.85
CA ASP A 782 -12.15 34.77 -21.69
C ASP A 782 -11.52 34.44 -23.04
N GLY A 783 -11.07 35.49 -23.72
CA GLY A 783 -10.44 35.43 -25.03
C GLY A 783 -9.19 34.57 -24.96
N ASN A 784 -9.33 33.30 -25.31
CA ASN A 784 -8.20 32.44 -25.60
C ASN A 784 -7.87 32.60 -27.08
N GLU A 785 -6.94 33.49 -27.35
CA GLU A 785 -6.34 33.75 -28.65
C GLU A 785 -5.80 32.43 -29.25
N SER A 786 -6.24 32.15 -30.46
CA SER A 786 -5.68 31.16 -31.36
C SER A 786 -4.23 31.48 -31.69
N ASP A 787 -3.35 30.46 -31.66
CA ASP A 787 -2.49 30.10 -32.80
C ASP A 787 -1.47 29.02 -32.42
N ALA A 788 -1.70 27.79 -32.89
CA ALA A 788 -0.64 26.90 -33.38
C ALA A 788 -1.28 25.68 -34.06
N ALA A 789 -1.30 25.73 -35.39
CA ALA A 789 -1.56 24.60 -36.27
C ALA A 789 -0.42 23.56 -36.17
N GLY A 790 -0.79 22.29 -36.30
CA GLY A 790 0.08 21.11 -36.40
C GLY A 790 -0.73 19.88 -35.99
N ASP A 791 -1.57 19.34 -36.87
CA ASP A 791 -1.19 18.34 -37.89
C ASP A 791 -0.39 17.19 -37.26
N ASP A 792 -1.06 16.07 -36.94
CA ASP A 792 -0.82 14.76 -37.57
C ASP A 792 -1.55 13.62 -36.82
N GLY A 793 -2.35 12.84 -37.56
CA GLY A 793 -2.40 11.37 -37.43
C GLY A 793 -3.24 10.67 -36.34
N GLY A 794 -4.56 10.86 -36.30
CA GLY A 794 -5.49 9.99 -35.57
C GLY A 794 -6.14 8.92 -36.46
N ASN A 795 -5.56 7.71 -36.49
CA ASN A 795 -6.08 6.55 -37.20
C ASN A 795 -7.10 5.79 -36.32
N SER A 796 -8.40 5.92 -36.60
CA SER A 796 -9.47 5.08 -36.03
C SER A 796 -10.13 4.29 -37.15
N ASP A 797 -9.74 3.02 -37.24
CA ASP A 797 -10.27 2.03 -38.16
C ASP A 797 -11.51 1.38 -37.51
N ASP A 798 -12.69 1.95 -37.78
CA ASP A 798 -13.99 1.36 -37.50
C ASP A 798 -14.37 0.45 -38.67
N GLY A 799 -14.11 -0.84 -38.50
CA GLY A 799 -14.52 -1.89 -39.42
C GLY A 799 -15.99 -2.26 -39.26
N ASP A 800 -16.81 -1.63 -40.10
CA ASP A 800 -18.15 -2.06 -40.51
C ASP A 800 -18.12 -3.48 -41.14
N GLY A 801 -19.17 -4.25 -40.90
CA GLY A 801 -19.25 -5.67 -41.25
C GLY A 801 -20.68 -6.19 -41.16
N SER A 802 -21.50 -5.71 -42.10
CA SER A 802 -22.90 -6.05 -42.36
C SER A 802 -23.14 -7.52 -42.76
N ASP A 803 -24.32 -7.99 -42.35
CA ASP A 803 -25.26 -8.86 -43.08
C ASP A 803 -24.95 -10.33 -43.38
N GLY A 804 -25.86 -11.16 -42.86
CA GLY A 804 -26.04 -12.57 -43.22
C GLY A 804 -27.41 -13.06 -42.74
N ASP A 805 -28.46 -12.64 -43.44
CA ASP A 805 -29.83 -13.16 -43.33
C ASP A 805 -29.88 -14.69 -43.52
N GLY A 806 -30.69 -15.35 -42.70
CA GLY A 806 -30.90 -16.80 -42.75
C GLY A 806 -32.09 -17.23 -41.90
N ASN A 807 -33.28 -16.89 -42.39
CA ASN A 807 -34.60 -17.28 -41.91
C ASN A 807 -34.72 -18.81 -41.73
N ASP A 808 -35.25 -19.29 -40.60
CA ASP A 808 -36.26 -20.35 -40.62
C ASP A 808 -37.02 -20.51 -39.29
N ASN A 809 -38.33 -20.55 -39.47
CA ASN A 809 -39.43 -20.85 -38.56
C ASN A 809 -39.19 -22.09 -37.68
N VAL A 810 -39.73 -22.12 -36.45
CA VAL A 810 -40.60 -23.21 -35.91
C VAL A 810 -40.94 -22.97 -34.42
N SER A 811 -42.24 -22.73 -34.19
CA SER A 811 -43.09 -23.09 -33.04
C SER A 811 -42.74 -22.71 -31.58
N SER A 812 -43.53 -21.76 -31.08
CA SER A 812 -44.34 -21.80 -29.83
C SER A 812 -44.00 -22.84 -28.75
N GLY A 813 -43.54 -22.36 -27.57
CA GLY A 813 -43.39 -23.16 -26.35
C GLY A 813 -43.62 -22.35 -25.08
N ARG A 814 -44.87 -22.37 -24.59
CA ARG A 814 -45.44 -21.78 -23.37
C ARG A 814 -44.55 -21.96 -22.11
N ARG A 815 -44.18 -20.86 -21.43
CA ARG A 815 -43.61 -20.89 -20.06
C ARG A 815 -44.73 -20.90 -19.01
N THR A 816 -44.91 -22.01 -18.31
CA THR A 816 -45.70 -22.09 -17.07
C THR A 816 -44.82 -21.90 -15.84
N ARG A 817 -45.10 -20.83 -15.10
CA ARG A 817 -44.72 -20.60 -13.70
C ARG A 817 -45.24 -21.74 -12.82
N ASN A 818 -44.39 -22.38 -12.02
CA ASN A 818 -44.85 -23.20 -10.91
C ASN A 818 -44.22 -22.72 -9.60
N LYS A 819 -45.08 -22.23 -8.70
CA LYS A 819 -44.78 -21.87 -7.30
C LYS A 819 -44.95 -23.13 -6.46
N GLY A 820 -43.87 -23.62 -5.84
CA GLY A 820 -43.93 -24.67 -4.83
C GLY A 820 -43.81 -24.09 -3.43
N LYS A 821 -44.91 -24.08 -2.67
CA LYS A 821 -44.94 -23.96 -1.20
C LYS A 821 -44.89 -25.39 -0.61
N GLY A 822 -44.22 -25.55 0.54
CA GLY A 822 -44.35 -26.73 1.41
C GLY A 822 -43.28 -26.69 2.49
N LYS A 823 -43.51 -26.02 3.62
CA LYS A 823 -44.09 -26.52 4.90
C LYS A 823 -43.27 -27.62 5.58
N ALA A 824 -42.89 -27.29 6.81
CA ALA A 824 -42.28 -28.10 7.84
C ALA A 824 -43.09 -29.35 8.22
N ARG A 825 -42.38 -30.35 8.73
CA ARG A 825 -42.89 -31.23 9.78
C ARG A 825 -41.72 -31.75 10.63
N GLN A 826 -41.86 -31.53 11.94
CA GLN A 826 -41.21 -32.30 13.00
C GLN A 826 -41.73 -33.74 12.98
N GLU A 827 -40.82 -34.69 13.13
CA GLU A 827 -40.81 -35.73 14.17
C GLU A 827 -39.36 -36.15 14.40
#